data_AF-A0A1J4TTU4-F1
#
_entry.id   AF-A0A1J4TTU4-F1
#
_cell.length_a   1.000
_cell.length_b   1.000
_cell.length_c   1.000
_cell.angle_alpha   90.00
_cell.angle_beta   90.00
_cell.angle_gamma   90.00
#
_symmetry.space_group_name_H-M   'P 1'
#
loop_
_entity.id
_entity.type
_entity.pdbx_description
1 polymer ?
#
loop_
_entity_poly.entity_id
_entity_poly.type
_entity_poly.pdbx_seq_one_letter_code
_entity_poly.pdbx_strand_id
1 'polypeptide(L)'
;MKRIFFLVLLFLIFPKKALANQASFMIINQIRGNEICCEPGEKKFLEEIKNNSLFHNLQFAWALRFDALEDEEIIKLIDGSGEMGLLLEITPNLAKASRVEYKGRLDGSDWYFARNAFLVGYTTYEKKKIIDFLFEKFKDRFGYYPSFTASWMIDSWSLNYLNDVYKVKLHELTKEQYETDSYTLYGGIFNAPYHPSITHPLIPGKGEEKLDLIIVRQTISDLIKNYGSPVARYTSQPNDYLESKESLNISYFYELVNDVINQPAETKLGVLGFENSYISDKYRKEYFKQLDHLSDLQNKDIIKIESPSVYVKSLNDKSGNLLPNYLIKDFKDNSKLGALWYFGETYRARLLLKDGRIILDDLRIFSKIDDPYRNNIAKTDYAYWIVPYIFDGSQVFGSLDKNNIDKKYRGLLGGNTTPDFLTSPFGITLGKRTFDVNLDNSSVEIKFTGETKGKVKLSKDRLEINRSLESAFNGENDRKIEDIFLSKDDFVFKFDKQLDFVCKKIDAISECGWERNNYFVGLVQVLKNDQVYTFIPKAGRQDMMVLNPIFQPDSSDLPVDPLHSIFYWNNKIAIAGRNPLRLFILPLNSLGRPVQIKDIKLNYDSKLPIELSFPKDYSFRLKPWFIDITSPEPINTQVSLDVDGLSIIKNERIEFVPDCKKNAWQCIKKPINLIKYIKILIGEKIVLILSIIQNMKSSLVN
;
A
#
# COMPACT_ATOMS: atom_id res chain seq x y z
N MET A 1 20.00 10.30 -67.22
CA MET A 1 18.79 9.69 -66.61
C MET A 1 19.02 8.30 -65.98
N LYS A 2 20.00 7.48 -66.39
CA LYS A 2 20.22 6.14 -65.79
C LYS A 2 20.96 6.10 -64.43
N ARG A 3 21.60 7.20 -63.97
CA ARG A 3 22.31 7.24 -62.67
C ARG A 3 21.47 7.72 -61.48
N ILE A 4 20.33 8.35 -61.72
CA ILE A 4 19.42 8.81 -60.64
C ILE A 4 18.46 7.69 -60.20
N PHE A 5 18.16 6.74 -61.08
CA PHE A 5 17.27 5.61 -60.77
C PHE A 5 17.89 4.58 -59.82
N PHE A 6 19.22 4.48 -59.76
CA PHE A 6 19.92 3.52 -58.90
C PHE A 6 20.02 3.99 -57.43
N LEU A 7 19.94 5.30 -57.19
CA LEU A 7 19.99 5.88 -55.84
C LEU A 7 18.64 5.83 -55.11
N VAL A 8 17.53 5.80 -55.85
CA VAL A 8 16.17 5.65 -55.28
C VAL A 8 15.86 4.18 -54.96
N LEU A 9 16.45 3.21 -55.68
CA LEU A 9 16.25 1.79 -55.41
C LEU A 9 16.95 1.30 -54.12
N LEU A 10 18.03 1.95 -53.70
CA LEU A 10 18.78 1.59 -52.47
C LEU A 10 18.04 1.98 -51.18
N PHE A 11 17.07 2.90 -51.25
CA PHE A 11 16.22 3.26 -50.11
C PHE A 11 14.99 2.34 -49.93
N LEU A 12 14.73 1.43 -50.88
CA LEU A 12 13.58 0.50 -50.84
C LEU A 12 13.93 -0.92 -50.40
N ILE A 13 15.21 -1.26 -50.17
CA ILE A 13 15.67 -2.63 -49.85
C ILE A 13 15.98 -2.84 -48.36
N PHE A 14 16.05 -1.77 -47.56
CA PHE A 14 16.07 -1.89 -46.11
C PHE A 14 14.69 -1.55 -45.58
N PRO A 15 13.86 -2.53 -45.16
CA PRO A 15 12.74 -2.20 -44.31
C PRO A 15 13.35 -1.44 -43.13
N LYS A 16 13.00 -0.17 -42.96
CA LYS A 16 13.12 0.47 -41.66
C LYS A 16 12.29 -0.42 -40.74
N LYS A 17 12.95 -1.34 -40.02
CA LYS A 17 12.37 -1.88 -38.80
C LYS A 17 12.12 -0.64 -37.97
N ALA A 18 10.88 -0.15 -37.95
CA ALA A 18 10.46 0.72 -36.89
C ALA A 18 10.80 -0.07 -35.62
N LEU A 19 11.86 0.35 -34.92
CA LEU A 19 12.24 -0.24 -33.65
C LEU A 19 11.08 0.08 -32.72
N ALA A 20 10.14 -0.86 -32.61
CA ALA A 20 9.14 -0.81 -31.55
C ALA A 20 9.92 -0.67 -30.24
N ASN A 21 9.56 0.32 -29.42
CA ASN A 21 10.22 0.51 -28.13
C ASN A 21 9.90 -0.73 -27.27
N GLN A 22 10.88 -1.62 -27.12
CA GLN A 22 10.75 -2.84 -26.34
C GLN A 22 10.46 -2.49 -24.89
N ALA A 23 9.65 -3.31 -24.22
CA ALA A 23 9.42 -3.15 -22.80
C ALA A 23 10.70 -3.45 -22.02
N SER A 24 10.98 -2.63 -21.01
CA SER A 24 12.14 -2.76 -20.14
C SER A 24 11.72 -3.43 -18.84
N PHE A 25 12.49 -4.41 -18.39
CA PHE A 25 12.26 -5.14 -17.16
C PHE A 25 13.48 -5.00 -16.25
N MET A 26 13.24 -4.84 -14.96
CA MET A 26 14.27 -4.91 -13.92
C MET A 26 13.98 -6.05 -12.97
N ILE A 27 15.02 -6.76 -12.56
CA ILE A 27 14.94 -7.86 -11.58
C ILE A 27 15.75 -7.45 -10.35
N ILE A 28 15.09 -6.89 -9.35
CA ILE A 28 15.70 -6.40 -8.11
C ILE A 28 15.34 -7.37 -6.99
N ASN A 29 16.29 -8.20 -6.56
CA ASN A 29 16.11 -9.16 -5.48
C ASN A 29 16.55 -8.56 -4.14
N GLN A 30 15.73 -8.72 -3.11
CA GLN A 30 16.02 -8.27 -1.75
C GLN A 30 16.70 -9.40 -0.97
N ILE A 31 17.95 -9.16 -0.57
CA ILE A 31 18.81 -10.19 0.02
C ILE A 31 19.04 -9.89 1.51
N ARG A 32 18.51 -10.77 2.35
CA ARG A 32 18.71 -10.81 3.80
C ARG A 32 19.79 -11.83 4.15
N GLY A 33 20.57 -11.54 5.20
CA GLY A 33 21.54 -12.44 5.79
C GLY A 33 20.92 -13.34 6.87
N ASN A 34 21.73 -13.81 7.80
CA ASN A 34 21.31 -14.80 8.81
C ASN A 34 20.82 -14.19 10.15
N GLU A 35 20.56 -12.88 10.21
CA GLU A 35 20.15 -12.26 11.48
C GLU A 35 18.73 -12.70 11.89
N ILE A 36 18.65 -13.41 13.02
CA ILE A 36 17.46 -14.16 13.45
C ILE A 36 16.27 -13.26 13.84
N CYS A 37 16.52 -12.02 14.29
CA CYS A 37 15.46 -11.12 14.73
C CYS A 37 14.41 -10.83 13.64
N CYS A 38 14.80 -10.92 12.37
CA CYS A 38 14.18 -10.12 11.33
C CYS A 38 13.96 -10.92 10.04
N GLU A 39 13.56 -12.18 10.20
CA GLU A 39 13.41 -13.19 9.13
C GLU A 39 14.72 -13.43 8.35
N PRO A 40 15.46 -14.52 8.63
CA PRO A 40 16.74 -14.77 7.98
C PRO A 40 16.55 -15.17 6.51
N GLY A 41 17.51 -14.81 5.67
CA GLY A 41 17.60 -15.23 4.27
C GLY A 41 18.17 -16.63 4.07
N GLU A 42 17.71 -17.33 3.04
CA GLU A 42 18.17 -18.64 2.62
C GLU A 42 19.18 -18.56 1.47
N LYS A 43 20.35 -19.18 1.64
CA LYS A 43 21.40 -19.24 0.61
C LYS A 43 21.03 -20.12 -0.58
N LYS A 44 20.18 -21.13 -0.37
CA LYS A 44 19.72 -22.08 -1.40
C LYS A 44 19.16 -21.37 -2.65
N PHE A 45 18.41 -20.29 -2.45
CA PHE A 45 17.89 -19.46 -3.53
C PHE A 45 19.02 -18.91 -4.43
N LEU A 46 20.08 -18.38 -3.81
CA LEU A 46 21.23 -17.80 -4.52
C LEU A 46 22.07 -18.88 -5.20
N GLU A 47 22.27 -20.02 -4.54
CA GLU A 47 22.96 -21.19 -5.10
C GLU A 47 22.29 -21.70 -6.37
N GLU A 48 20.97 -21.83 -6.36
CA GLU A 48 20.21 -22.29 -7.51
C GLU A 48 20.22 -21.28 -8.66
N ILE A 49 20.17 -19.97 -8.39
CA ILE A 49 20.37 -18.95 -9.42
C ILE A 49 21.76 -19.06 -10.04
N LYS A 50 22.80 -19.12 -9.21
CA LYS A 50 24.20 -19.24 -9.67
C LYS A 50 24.43 -20.49 -10.52
N ASN A 51 23.82 -21.60 -10.15
CA ASN A 51 24.01 -22.90 -10.80
C ASN A 51 23.15 -23.06 -12.07
N ASN A 52 22.17 -22.19 -12.32
CA ASN A 52 21.32 -22.27 -13.51
C ASN A 52 21.87 -21.38 -14.64
N SER A 53 22.43 -22.00 -15.68
CA SER A 53 23.01 -21.30 -16.83
C SER A 53 22.00 -20.48 -17.65
N LEU A 54 20.70 -20.81 -17.59
CA LEU A 54 19.65 -20.01 -18.25
C LEU A 54 19.54 -18.60 -17.66
N PHE A 55 19.98 -18.42 -16.42
CA PHE A 55 19.88 -17.16 -15.69
C PHE A 55 21.15 -16.31 -15.82
N HIS A 56 22.26 -16.84 -16.36
CA HIS A 56 23.52 -16.10 -16.49
C HIS A 56 23.45 -14.90 -17.46
N ASN A 57 22.46 -14.90 -18.36
CA ASN A 57 22.21 -13.78 -19.29
C ASN A 57 21.23 -12.74 -18.73
N LEU A 58 20.60 -13.01 -17.58
CA LEU A 58 19.69 -12.08 -16.92
C LEU A 58 20.50 -11.05 -16.14
N GLN A 59 20.19 -9.76 -16.33
CA GLN A 59 20.79 -8.69 -15.55
C GLN A 59 20.07 -8.56 -14.20
N PHE A 60 20.58 -9.25 -13.18
CA PHE A 60 20.06 -9.13 -11.82
C PHE A 60 20.52 -7.83 -11.16
N ALA A 61 19.76 -7.41 -10.16
CA ALA A 61 20.17 -6.44 -9.17
C ALA A 61 19.93 -7.02 -7.77
N TRP A 62 20.87 -6.80 -6.86
CA TRP A 62 20.89 -7.38 -5.52
C TRP A 62 20.85 -6.27 -4.48
N ALA A 63 19.70 -6.05 -3.85
CA ALA A 63 19.55 -5.11 -2.74
C ALA A 63 19.93 -5.79 -1.43
N LEU A 64 21.13 -5.51 -0.91
CA LEU A 64 21.71 -6.19 0.24
C LEU A 64 21.30 -5.53 1.55
N ARG A 65 20.68 -6.29 2.46
CA ARG A 65 20.55 -5.90 3.87
C ARG A 65 21.93 -5.89 4.53
N PHE A 66 22.09 -5.16 5.63
CA PHE A 66 23.37 -5.06 6.34
C PHE A 66 24.01 -6.42 6.67
N ASP A 67 23.23 -7.39 7.16
CA ASP A 67 23.74 -8.72 7.48
C ASP A 67 24.12 -9.54 6.24
N ALA A 68 23.45 -9.33 5.10
CA ALA A 68 23.84 -9.92 3.81
C ALA A 68 25.11 -9.28 3.23
N LEU A 69 25.27 -7.96 3.41
CA LEU A 69 26.45 -7.22 2.97
C LEU A 69 27.74 -7.72 3.65
N GLU A 70 27.63 -8.14 4.92
CA GLU A 70 28.74 -8.68 5.71
C GLU A 70 28.97 -10.20 5.53
N ASP A 71 28.06 -10.92 4.85
CA ASP A 71 28.18 -12.38 4.66
C ASP A 71 28.99 -12.71 3.39
N GLU A 72 30.24 -13.13 3.59
CA GLU A 72 31.18 -13.53 2.53
C GLU A 72 30.63 -14.63 1.59
N GLU A 73 29.85 -15.57 2.11
CA GLU A 73 29.29 -16.64 1.30
C GLU A 73 28.16 -16.11 0.40
N ILE A 74 27.29 -15.24 0.93
CA ILE A 74 26.27 -14.56 0.12
C ILE A 74 26.94 -13.78 -1.00
N ILE A 75 27.93 -12.96 -0.68
CA ILE A 75 28.63 -12.15 -1.70
C ILE A 75 29.26 -13.05 -2.76
N LYS A 76 29.93 -14.15 -2.37
CA LYS A 76 30.49 -15.11 -3.33
C LYS A 76 29.43 -15.77 -4.22
N LEU A 77 28.19 -15.91 -3.77
CA LEU A 77 27.12 -16.50 -4.57
C LEU A 77 26.58 -15.55 -5.64
N ILE A 78 26.56 -14.25 -5.38
CA ILE A 78 26.01 -13.23 -6.29
C ILE A 78 27.07 -12.47 -7.10
N ASP A 79 28.35 -12.58 -6.73
CA ASP A 79 29.44 -11.88 -7.40
C ASP A 79 29.47 -12.16 -8.91
N GLY A 80 29.66 -11.10 -9.70
CA GLY A 80 29.63 -11.13 -11.16
C GLY A 80 28.26 -11.37 -11.82
N SER A 81 27.17 -11.54 -11.06
CA SER A 81 25.84 -11.87 -11.63
C SER A 81 24.86 -10.70 -11.74
N GLY A 82 25.25 -9.49 -11.31
CA GLY A 82 24.34 -8.35 -11.30
C GLY A 82 24.88 -7.08 -10.65
N GLU A 83 24.06 -6.04 -10.63
CA GLU A 83 24.35 -4.76 -9.97
C GLU A 83 24.09 -4.87 -8.45
N MET A 84 25.04 -4.41 -7.64
CA MET A 84 24.91 -4.43 -6.18
C MET A 84 24.30 -3.12 -5.67
N GLY A 85 23.34 -3.23 -4.74
CA GLY A 85 22.70 -2.10 -4.07
C GLY A 85 22.45 -2.39 -2.60
N LEU A 86 21.76 -1.47 -1.93
CA LEU A 86 21.43 -1.60 -0.50
C LEU A 86 19.92 -1.74 -0.28
N LEU A 87 19.53 -2.71 0.54
CA LEU A 87 18.22 -2.78 1.17
C LEU A 87 18.28 -2.03 2.51
N LEU A 88 17.59 -0.90 2.58
CA LEU A 88 17.55 -0.03 3.77
C LEU A 88 16.51 -0.55 4.77
N GLU A 89 16.77 -1.74 5.31
CA GLU A 89 15.99 -2.40 6.35
C GLU A 89 16.83 -2.46 7.64
N ILE A 90 16.31 -1.88 8.73
CA ILE A 90 17.05 -1.72 9.98
C ILE A 90 16.89 -2.97 10.84
N THR A 91 18.03 -3.55 11.21
CA THR A 91 18.13 -4.66 12.17
C THR A 91 18.81 -4.20 13.46
N PRO A 92 18.68 -4.93 14.59
CA PRO A 92 19.47 -4.74 15.80
C PRO A 92 20.97 -4.60 15.54
N ASN A 93 21.56 -5.44 14.67
CA ASN A 93 22.98 -5.33 14.35
C ASN A 93 23.31 -4.05 13.59
N LEU A 94 22.52 -3.65 12.59
CA LEU A 94 22.73 -2.40 11.87
C LEU A 94 22.61 -1.18 12.80
N ALA A 95 21.56 -1.15 13.62
CA ALA A 95 21.34 -0.07 14.58
C ALA A 95 22.52 0.04 15.56
N LYS A 96 22.94 -1.08 16.16
CA LYS A 96 24.09 -1.14 17.07
C LYS A 96 25.37 -0.68 16.40
N ALA A 97 25.68 -1.17 15.20
CA ALA A 97 26.88 -0.82 14.46
C ALA A 97 26.91 0.68 14.09
N SER A 98 25.75 1.25 13.79
CA SER A 98 25.54 2.67 13.51
C SER A 98 25.48 3.55 14.77
N ARG A 99 25.58 2.95 15.97
CA ARG A 99 25.43 3.63 17.27
C ARG A 99 24.09 4.35 17.42
N VAL A 100 23.03 3.63 17.05
CA VAL A 100 21.61 4.02 17.15
C VAL A 100 20.87 2.93 17.93
N GLU A 101 19.86 3.32 18.72
CA GLU A 101 19.00 2.37 19.42
C GLU A 101 17.97 1.76 18.46
N TYR A 102 17.91 0.44 18.40
CA TYR A 102 16.89 -0.28 17.64
C TYR A 102 15.51 -0.09 18.27
N LYS A 103 14.50 0.25 17.45
CA LYS A 103 13.15 0.59 17.95
C LYS A 103 12.24 -0.62 18.22
N GLY A 104 12.60 -1.79 17.66
CA GLY A 104 11.88 -3.04 17.87
C GLY A 104 12.45 -3.87 19.03
N ARG A 105 11.82 -5.02 19.27
CA ARG A 105 12.26 -6.01 20.24
C ARG A 105 13.38 -6.86 19.67
N LEU A 106 14.35 -7.17 20.51
CA LEU A 106 15.49 -8.03 20.16
C LEU A 106 15.07 -9.48 19.87
N ASP A 107 13.89 -9.91 20.32
CA ASP A 107 13.33 -11.22 20.03
C ASP A 107 12.72 -11.32 18.61
N GLY A 108 12.64 -10.20 17.89
CA GLY A 108 12.09 -10.17 16.54
C GLY A 108 10.57 -10.21 16.46
N SER A 109 9.83 -10.15 17.56
CA SER A 109 8.37 -10.30 17.51
C SER A 109 7.63 -9.15 16.78
N ASP A 110 8.32 -8.04 16.55
CA ASP A 110 7.77 -6.81 16.00
C ASP A 110 8.69 -6.11 14.97
N TRP A 111 9.67 -6.84 14.42
CA TRP A 111 10.66 -6.26 13.50
C TRP A 111 10.00 -5.61 12.27
N TYR A 112 8.96 -6.25 11.74
CA TYR A 112 8.27 -5.90 10.49
C TYR A 112 7.43 -4.61 10.60
N PHE A 113 7.33 -3.98 11.77
CA PHE A 113 6.65 -2.68 11.87
C PHE A 113 7.47 -1.59 11.20
N ALA A 114 6.80 -0.69 10.46
CA ALA A 114 7.47 0.36 9.69
C ALA A 114 8.38 1.24 10.56
N ARG A 115 7.95 1.55 11.79
CA ARG A 115 8.74 2.29 12.80
C ARG A 115 10.01 1.56 13.28
N ASN A 116 10.12 0.25 13.06
CA ASN A 116 11.24 -0.56 13.50
C ASN A 116 12.15 -0.90 12.31
N ALA A 117 11.55 -1.35 11.20
CA ALA A 117 12.24 -1.82 9.99
C ALA A 117 12.75 -0.70 9.07
N PHE A 118 12.16 0.51 9.08
CA PHE A 118 12.52 1.55 8.11
C PHE A 118 12.94 2.87 8.75
N LEU A 119 13.61 3.69 7.94
CA LEU A 119 14.18 4.99 8.36
C LEU A 119 13.13 5.95 8.92
N VAL A 120 11.85 5.81 8.54
CA VAL A 120 10.74 6.62 9.05
C VAL A 120 10.58 6.56 10.57
N GLY A 121 11.06 5.50 11.23
CA GLY A 121 11.02 5.35 12.70
C GLY A 121 12.15 6.05 13.46
N TYR A 122 13.11 6.63 12.75
CA TYR A 122 14.35 7.17 13.33
C TYR A 122 14.42 8.69 13.15
N THR A 123 15.04 9.40 14.09
CA THR A 123 15.25 10.85 13.96
C THR A 123 16.21 11.16 12.82
N THR A 124 16.19 12.39 12.27
CA THR A 124 17.13 12.82 11.22
C THR A 124 18.60 12.56 11.55
N TYR A 125 18.99 12.73 12.81
CA TYR A 125 20.34 12.44 13.29
C TYR A 125 20.66 10.93 13.26
N GLU A 126 19.72 10.09 13.68
CA GLU A 126 19.85 8.62 13.64
C GLU A 126 19.83 8.11 12.19
N LYS A 127 18.92 8.60 11.35
CA LYS A 127 18.84 8.30 9.90
C LYS A 127 20.19 8.56 9.22
N LYS A 128 20.78 9.73 9.45
CA LYS A 128 22.11 10.08 8.92
C LYS A 128 23.17 9.06 9.33
N LYS A 129 23.25 8.70 10.62
CA LYS A 129 24.23 7.72 11.11
C LYS A 129 24.08 6.36 10.46
N ILE A 130 22.85 5.88 10.35
CA ILE A 130 22.55 4.58 9.73
C ILE A 130 22.95 4.58 8.26
N ILE A 131 22.52 5.60 7.50
CA ILE A 131 22.85 5.74 6.08
C ILE A 131 24.37 5.83 5.90
N ASP A 132 25.03 6.74 6.62
CA ASP A 132 26.47 6.96 6.46
C ASP A 132 27.27 5.68 6.73
N PHE A 133 26.95 4.99 7.82
CA PHE A 133 27.60 3.75 8.18
C PHE A 133 27.40 2.69 7.09
N LEU A 134 26.16 2.49 6.63
CA LEU A 134 25.86 1.46 5.64
C LEU A 134 26.50 1.74 4.27
N PHE A 135 26.56 3.01 3.85
CA PHE A 135 27.18 3.40 2.59
C PHE A 135 28.71 3.31 2.63
N GLU A 136 29.35 3.68 3.75
CA GLU A 136 30.80 3.44 3.91
C GLU A 136 31.10 1.94 3.91
N LYS A 137 30.28 1.12 4.59
CA LYS A 137 30.43 -0.35 4.55
C LYS A 137 30.30 -0.92 3.14
N PHE A 138 29.33 -0.44 2.37
CA PHE A 138 29.19 -0.85 0.98
C PHE A 138 30.42 -0.45 0.15
N LYS A 139 30.94 0.76 0.33
CA LYS A 139 32.13 1.24 -0.38
C LYS A 139 33.41 0.51 0.03
N ASP A 140 33.60 0.20 1.31
CA ASP A 140 34.72 -0.60 1.79
C ASP A 140 34.72 -1.98 1.11
N ARG A 141 33.53 -2.54 0.87
CA ARG A 141 33.34 -3.86 0.25
C ARG A 141 33.56 -3.84 -1.26
N PHE A 142 32.95 -2.88 -1.97
CA PHE A 142 32.88 -2.90 -3.43
C PHE A 142 33.74 -1.84 -4.13
N GLY A 143 34.31 -0.88 -3.38
CA GLY A 143 35.15 0.20 -3.90
C GLY A 143 34.36 1.39 -4.48
N TYR A 144 33.03 1.36 -4.47
CA TYR A 144 32.14 2.41 -4.97
C TYR A 144 30.87 2.51 -4.10
N TYR A 145 30.11 3.62 -4.21
CA TYR A 145 28.80 3.75 -3.56
C TYR A 145 27.69 3.20 -4.47
N PRO A 146 26.61 2.62 -3.92
CA PRO A 146 25.57 1.99 -4.73
C PRO A 146 24.79 3.04 -5.54
N SER A 147 24.50 2.73 -6.80
CA SER A 147 23.67 3.55 -7.70
C SER A 147 22.18 3.40 -7.41
N PHE A 148 21.76 2.32 -6.76
CA PHE A 148 20.36 2.09 -6.39
C PHE A 148 20.20 1.61 -4.95
N THR A 149 19.02 1.86 -4.40
CA THR A 149 18.62 1.38 -3.07
C THR A 149 17.19 0.86 -3.12
N ALA A 150 16.81 0.02 -2.15
CA ALA A 150 15.44 -0.43 -1.95
C ALA A 150 15.03 -0.21 -0.50
N SER A 151 13.77 0.17 -0.28
CA SER A 151 13.12 0.16 1.02
C SER A 151 11.61 0.17 0.81
N TRP A 152 10.87 -0.61 1.61
CA TRP A 152 9.42 -0.60 1.45
C TRP A 152 8.80 0.76 1.75
N MET A 153 9.43 1.56 2.62
CA MET A 153 9.04 2.94 2.88
C MET A 153 10.26 3.77 3.31
N ILE A 154 10.39 5.02 2.82
CA ILE A 154 11.53 5.90 3.12
C ILE A 154 11.09 7.36 3.24
N ASP A 155 11.47 8.12 4.25
CA ASP A 155 11.09 9.54 4.28
C ASP A 155 11.81 10.40 3.21
N SER A 156 11.19 11.53 2.86
CA SER A 156 11.74 12.51 1.90
C SER A 156 13.11 13.06 2.29
N TRP A 157 13.40 13.23 3.58
CA TRP A 157 14.72 13.70 4.00
C TRP A 157 15.79 12.66 3.68
N SER A 158 15.54 11.39 4.04
CA SER A 158 16.45 10.29 3.73
C SER A 158 16.64 10.14 2.22
N LEU A 159 15.56 10.17 1.44
CA LEU A 159 15.63 10.04 -0.02
C LEU A 159 16.46 11.16 -0.68
N ASN A 160 16.26 12.41 -0.25
CA ASN A 160 17.08 13.53 -0.72
C ASN A 160 18.55 13.34 -0.32
N TYR A 161 18.82 12.93 0.91
CA TYR A 161 20.19 12.70 1.40
C TYR A 161 20.93 11.62 0.60
N LEU A 162 20.25 10.52 0.27
CA LEU A 162 20.79 9.46 -0.60
C LEU A 162 21.20 10.00 -1.98
N ASN A 163 20.36 10.87 -2.57
CA ASN A 163 20.64 11.47 -3.88
C ASN A 163 21.74 12.55 -3.80
N ASP A 164 21.65 13.47 -2.84
CA ASP A 164 22.54 14.62 -2.74
C ASP A 164 23.96 14.23 -2.33
N VAL A 165 24.10 13.31 -1.36
CA VAL A 165 25.40 12.93 -0.79
C VAL A 165 25.99 11.73 -1.52
N TYR A 166 25.19 10.67 -1.70
CA TYR A 166 25.68 9.39 -2.23
C TYR A 166 25.40 9.19 -3.71
N LYS A 167 24.73 10.15 -4.37
CA LYS A 167 24.41 10.13 -5.81
C LYS A 167 23.59 8.91 -6.24
N VAL A 168 22.79 8.36 -5.33
CA VAL A 168 21.81 7.31 -5.64
C VAL A 168 20.89 7.82 -6.75
N LYS A 169 20.71 7.02 -7.80
CA LYS A 169 19.95 7.38 -9.01
C LYS A 169 18.62 6.68 -9.12
N LEU A 170 18.45 5.54 -8.45
CA LEU A 170 17.20 4.80 -8.41
C LEU A 170 16.86 4.37 -6.99
N HIS A 171 15.59 4.48 -6.61
CA HIS A 171 15.08 3.89 -5.38
C HIS A 171 13.83 3.07 -5.67
N GLU A 172 13.80 1.84 -5.16
CA GLU A 172 12.64 0.95 -5.24
C GLU A 172 11.78 1.08 -3.99
N LEU A 173 10.50 1.38 -4.19
CA LEU A 173 9.45 1.38 -3.16
C LEU A 173 8.58 0.12 -3.26
N THR A 174 7.81 -0.15 -2.20
CA THR A 174 6.77 -1.20 -2.24
C THR A 174 5.64 -0.88 -3.24
N LYS A 175 4.85 -1.91 -3.54
CA LYS A 175 3.67 -1.89 -4.42
C LYS A 175 2.61 -0.94 -3.91
N GLU A 176 1.65 -0.62 -4.78
CA GLU A 176 0.42 0.05 -4.32
C GLU A 176 -0.33 -0.89 -3.37
N GLN A 177 -0.39 -0.49 -2.10
CA GLN A 177 -1.03 -1.26 -1.05
C GLN A 177 -1.63 -0.36 0.02
N TYR A 178 -2.69 -0.86 0.64
CA TYR A 178 -3.41 -0.21 1.73
C TYR A 178 -3.50 -1.18 2.91
N GLU A 179 -2.75 -0.91 3.97
CA GLU A 179 -2.74 -1.70 5.22
C GLU A 179 -2.51 -3.23 5.04
N THR A 180 -1.87 -3.64 3.93
CA THR A 180 -1.42 -5.03 3.73
C THR A 180 -0.39 -5.41 4.78
N ASP A 181 0.60 -4.52 4.98
CA ASP A 181 1.62 -4.61 6.02
C ASP A 181 1.46 -3.45 7.02
N SER A 182 2.51 -3.18 7.79
CA SER A 182 2.62 -2.03 8.69
C SER A 182 2.83 -0.68 7.97
N TYR A 183 2.72 -0.63 6.64
CA TYR A 183 2.90 0.60 5.86
C TYR A 183 1.94 0.64 4.68
N THR A 184 1.39 1.83 4.44
CA THR A 184 0.47 2.15 3.34
C THR A 184 1.13 3.12 2.38
N LEU A 185 1.18 2.77 1.09
CA LEU A 185 1.64 3.66 0.01
C LEU A 185 0.57 3.66 -1.09
N TYR A 186 -0.35 4.61 -1.04
CA TYR A 186 -1.59 4.55 -1.79
C TYR A 186 -1.86 5.80 -2.64
N GLY A 187 -2.13 5.60 -3.93
CA GLY A 187 -2.49 6.67 -4.85
C GLY A 187 -1.34 7.31 -5.63
N GLY A 188 -0.12 6.77 -5.52
CA GLY A 188 1.04 7.20 -6.28
C GLY A 188 1.06 6.68 -7.72
N ILE A 189 2.20 6.82 -8.40
CA ILE A 189 2.42 6.23 -9.72
C ILE A 189 2.92 4.79 -9.54
N PHE A 190 2.42 3.84 -10.33
CA PHE A 190 2.82 2.43 -10.32
C PHE A 190 2.96 1.90 -11.74
N ASN A 191 3.71 0.80 -11.94
CA ASN A 191 4.08 0.24 -13.25
C ASN A 191 4.70 1.26 -14.24
N ALA A 192 5.19 2.40 -13.73
CA ALA A 192 5.84 3.45 -14.48
C ALA A 192 6.86 4.15 -13.56
N PRO A 193 8.02 4.59 -14.09
CA PRO A 193 8.99 5.34 -13.32
C PRO A 193 8.54 6.79 -13.14
N TYR A 194 9.01 7.45 -12.08
CA TYR A 194 8.82 8.89 -11.91
C TYR A 194 9.95 9.52 -11.10
N HIS A 195 10.16 10.81 -11.29
CA HIS A 195 10.96 11.60 -10.37
C HIS A 195 10.06 12.04 -9.19
N PRO A 196 10.42 11.76 -7.94
CA PRO A 196 9.63 12.18 -6.79
C PRO A 196 9.85 13.67 -6.49
N SER A 197 8.94 14.24 -5.69
CA SER A 197 9.11 15.55 -5.11
C SER A 197 10.15 15.51 -3.99
N ILE A 198 10.97 16.56 -3.88
CA ILE A 198 11.87 16.76 -2.75
C ILE A 198 11.14 16.86 -1.39
N THR A 199 9.81 17.00 -1.40
CA THR A 199 8.99 17.07 -0.18
C THR A 199 8.22 15.80 0.12
N HIS A 200 8.01 14.89 -0.85
CA HIS A 200 7.18 13.71 -0.64
C HIS A 200 7.51 12.59 -1.65
N PRO A 201 7.95 11.38 -1.21
CA PRO A 201 8.41 10.33 -2.10
C PRO A 201 7.35 9.76 -3.05
N LEU A 202 6.09 9.70 -2.60
CA LEU A 202 4.97 9.17 -3.40
C LEU A 202 4.39 10.17 -4.43
N ILE A 203 4.78 11.44 -4.37
CA ILE A 203 4.24 12.50 -5.24
C ILE A 203 5.29 12.84 -6.28
N PRO A 204 4.95 12.89 -7.58
CA PRO A 204 5.92 13.27 -8.60
C PRO A 204 6.35 14.74 -8.44
N GLY A 205 7.66 14.98 -8.59
CA GLY A 205 8.26 16.31 -8.55
C GLY A 205 8.31 16.96 -9.92
N LYS A 206 8.29 18.30 -9.95
CA LYS A 206 8.39 19.10 -11.17
C LYS A 206 9.22 20.36 -10.95
N GLY A 207 9.86 20.86 -12.00
CA GLY A 207 10.70 22.05 -11.93
C GLY A 207 11.75 21.93 -10.82
N GLU A 208 11.83 22.93 -9.94
CA GLU A 208 12.76 22.96 -8.80
C GLU A 208 12.44 21.96 -7.68
N GLU A 209 11.22 21.41 -7.65
CA GLU A 209 10.80 20.42 -6.65
C GLU A 209 11.11 18.99 -7.08
N LYS A 210 11.67 18.80 -8.28
CA LYS A 210 12.04 17.50 -8.82
C LYS A 210 13.34 17.01 -8.19
N LEU A 211 13.31 15.83 -7.55
CA LEU A 211 14.54 15.15 -7.13
C LEU A 211 15.18 14.41 -8.32
N ASP A 212 16.50 14.53 -8.52
CA ASP A 212 17.25 13.86 -9.59
C ASP A 212 17.50 12.36 -9.29
N LEU A 213 16.42 11.67 -8.97
CA LEU A 213 16.35 10.25 -8.65
C LEU A 213 15.10 9.66 -9.29
N ILE A 214 15.17 8.40 -9.72
CA ILE A 214 14.03 7.66 -10.27
C ILE A 214 13.43 6.76 -9.17
N ILE A 215 12.12 6.89 -8.96
CA ILE A 215 11.36 5.92 -8.18
C ILE A 215 10.76 4.89 -9.12
N VAL A 216 10.89 3.63 -8.74
CA VAL A 216 10.13 2.50 -9.27
C VAL A 216 9.43 1.75 -8.14
N ARG A 217 8.40 0.98 -8.46
CA ARG A 217 7.63 0.23 -7.47
C ARG A 217 7.68 -1.26 -7.76
N GLN A 218 8.06 -2.02 -6.76
CA GLN A 218 7.95 -3.48 -6.76
C GLN A 218 6.48 -3.86 -6.55
N THR A 219 5.85 -4.79 -7.26
CA THR A 219 6.18 -5.41 -8.54
C THR A 219 5.13 -4.98 -9.59
N ILE A 220 5.06 -5.65 -10.76
CA ILE A 220 4.01 -5.45 -11.75
C ILE A 220 2.64 -5.62 -11.09
N SER A 221 1.83 -4.57 -11.06
CA SER A 221 0.48 -4.58 -10.48
C SER A 221 -0.59 -4.76 -11.55
N ASP A 222 -1.63 -5.55 -11.27
CA ASP A 222 -2.79 -5.68 -12.16
C ASP A 222 -3.56 -4.35 -12.25
N LEU A 223 -3.73 -3.84 -13.47
CA LEU A 223 -4.35 -2.54 -13.73
C LEU A 223 -5.84 -2.48 -13.34
N ILE A 224 -6.51 -3.63 -13.16
CA ILE A 224 -7.91 -3.70 -12.77
C ILE A 224 -8.02 -4.26 -11.35
N LYS A 225 -7.42 -5.43 -11.08
CA LYS A 225 -7.70 -6.19 -9.85
C LYS A 225 -6.97 -5.68 -8.61
N ASN A 226 -5.83 -5.00 -8.76
CA ASN A 226 -5.07 -4.56 -7.58
C ASN A 226 -5.72 -3.35 -6.88
N TYR A 227 -6.42 -2.50 -7.62
CA TYR A 227 -7.13 -1.36 -7.03
C TYR A 227 -8.23 -1.81 -6.08
N GLY A 228 -8.18 -1.35 -4.84
CA GLY A 228 -9.12 -1.74 -3.79
C GLY A 228 -8.88 -3.13 -3.20
N SER A 229 -7.82 -3.85 -3.60
CA SER A 229 -7.46 -5.14 -3.03
C SER A 229 -7.01 -4.98 -1.57
N PRO A 230 -7.68 -5.61 -0.59
CA PRO A 230 -7.40 -5.39 0.84
C PRO A 230 -6.07 -5.99 1.33
N VAL A 231 -5.39 -6.79 0.50
CA VAL A 231 -4.11 -7.44 0.81
C VAL A 231 -3.18 -7.45 -0.40
N ALA A 232 -3.40 -6.55 -1.37
CA ALA A 232 -2.56 -6.35 -2.57
C ALA A 232 -2.13 -7.64 -3.30
N ARG A 233 -3.02 -8.65 -3.41
CA ARG A 233 -2.69 -9.98 -3.96
C ARG A 233 -2.51 -10.06 -5.48
N TYR A 234 -2.81 -8.99 -6.21
CA TYR A 234 -2.87 -9.00 -7.67
C TYR A 234 -1.64 -8.31 -8.25
N THR A 235 -0.47 -8.90 -7.99
CA THR A 235 0.83 -8.45 -8.51
C THR A 235 1.64 -9.63 -9.06
N SER A 236 2.80 -9.37 -9.66
CA SER A 236 3.71 -10.41 -10.12
C SER A 236 4.54 -11.06 -9.00
N GLN A 237 4.44 -10.59 -7.76
CA GLN A 237 5.18 -11.20 -6.65
C GLN A 237 4.61 -12.61 -6.35
N PRO A 238 5.41 -13.69 -6.35
CA PRO A 238 4.91 -15.06 -6.22
C PRO A 238 4.03 -15.30 -4.99
N ASN A 239 4.40 -14.78 -3.82
CA ASN A 239 3.61 -14.95 -2.59
C ASN A 239 2.28 -14.19 -2.62
N ASP A 240 2.12 -13.15 -3.46
CA ASP A 240 0.88 -12.41 -3.54
C ASP A 240 -0.20 -13.22 -4.28
N TYR A 241 0.06 -13.56 -5.54
CA TYR A 241 -0.96 -14.16 -6.39
C TYR A 241 -1.19 -15.64 -6.08
N LEU A 242 -0.16 -16.37 -5.62
CA LEU A 242 -0.33 -17.77 -5.19
C LEU A 242 -1.13 -17.89 -3.89
N GLU A 243 -1.17 -16.85 -3.05
CA GLU A 243 -2.05 -16.78 -1.86
C GLU A 243 -3.45 -16.25 -2.18
N SER A 244 -3.71 -15.88 -3.44
CA SER A 244 -5.05 -15.53 -3.88
C SER A 244 -6.02 -16.69 -3.72
N LYS A 245 -7.23 -16.37 -3.23
CA LYS A 245 -8.34 -17.34 -3.16
C LYS A 245 -8.91 -17.67 -4.55
N GLU A 246 -8.36 -17.09 -5.62
CA GLU A 246 -8.65 -17.42 -7.02
C GLU A 246 -7.71 -18.49 -7.60
N SER A 247 -6.76 -19.02 -6.80
CA SER A 247 -5.82 -20.06 -7.23
C SER A 247 -5.03 -19.66 -8.48
N LEU A 248 -4.56 -18.41 -8.53
CA LEU A 248 -3.73 -17.89 -9.61
C LEU A 248 -2.40 -18.65 -9.67
N ASN A 249 -1.77 -18.68 -10.84
CA ASN A 249 -0.54 -19.44 -11.11
C ASN A 249 0.29 -18.74 -12.20
N ILE A 250 1.32 -19.39 -12.71
CA ILE A 250 2.24 -18.81 -13.70
C ILE A 250 1.55 -18.21 -14.94
N SER A 251 0.40 -18.73 -15.37
CA SER A 251 -0.35 -18.15 -16.50
C SER A 251 -0.84 -16.73 -16.19
N TYR A 252 -1.18 -16.43 -14.93
CA TYR A 252 -1.52 -15.08 -14.50
C TYR A 252 -0.30 -14.15 -14.60
N PHE A 253 0.89 -14.63 -14.24
CA PHE A 253 2.11 -13.86 -14.43
C PHE A 253 2.38 -13.57 -15.92
N TYR A 254 2.13 -14.53 -16.82
CA TYR A 254 2.24 -14.29 -18.27
C TYR A 254 1.27 -13.20 -18.76
N GLU A 255 0.06 -13.14 -18.21
CA GLU A 255 -0.89 -12.07 -18.50
C GLU A 255 -0.34 -10.70 -18.06
N LEU A 256 0.24 -10.60 -16.85
CA LEU A 256 0.85 -9.35 -16.36
C LEU A 256 2.03 -8.90 -17.22
N VAL A 257 2.90 -9.82 -17.64
CA VAL A 257 4.03 -9.52 -18.54
C VAL A 257 3.50 -9.05 -19.91
N ASN A 258 2.48 -9.72 -20.44
CA ASN A 258 1.86 -9.34 -21.69
C ASN A 258 1.16 -7.96 -21.60
N ASP A 259 0.56 -7.64 -20.45
CA ASP A 259 -0.01 -6.32 -20.18
C ASP A 259 1.09 -5.25 -20.29
N VAL A 260 2.27 -5.46 -19.70
CA VAL A 260 3.41 -4.52 -19.78
C VAL A 260 3.91 -4.37 -21.22
N ILE A 261 4.13 -5.48 -21.93
CA ILE A 261 4.67 -5.48 -23.31
C ILE A 261 3.76 -4.69 -24.26
N ASN A 262 2.45 -4.88 -24.11
CA ASN A 262 1.44 -4.30 -25.00
C ASN A 262 0.97 -2.91 -24.56
N GLN A 263 1.55 -2.31 -23.51
CA GLN A 263 1.21 -0.94 -23.15
C GLN A 263 1.48 0.02 -24.33
N PRO A 264 0.55 0.96 -24.61
CA PRO A 264 0.74 1.94 -25.68
C PRO A 264 1.64 3.12 -25.27
N ALA A 265 2.02 3.21 -23.99
CA ALA A 265 2.93 4.24 -23.51
C ALA A 265 4.33 4.08 -24.09
N GLU A 266 5.07 5.19 -24.19
CA GLU A 266 6.46 5.18 -24.59
C GLU A 266 7.31 4.41 -23.57
N THR A 267 7.17 4.72 -22.28
CA THR A 267 7.90 4.03 -21.21
C THR A 267 7.09 2.83 -20.70
N LYS A 268 7.52 1.62 -21.08
CA LYS A 268 6.95 0.36 -20.59
C LYS A 268 7.92 -0.28 -19.62
N LEU A 269 7.51 -0.41 -18.36
CA LEU A 269 8.36 -0.92 -17.29
C LEU A 269 7.68 -2.08 -16.55
N GLY A 270 8.39 -3.20 -16.44
CA GLY A 270 8.10 -4.26 -15.47
C GLY A 270 9.18 -4.31 -14.39
N VAL A 271 8.79 -4.39 -13.12
CA VAL A 271 9.73 -4.62 -12.01
C VAL A 271 9.36 -5.92 -11.33
N LEU A 272 10.35 -6.80 -11.21
CA LEU A 272 10.26 -8.05 -10.50
C LEU A 272 11.26 -8.05 -9.36
N GLY A 273 10.93 -8.79 -8.31
CA GLY A 273 11.81 -9.00 -7.19
C GLY A 273 11.35 -10.18 -6.35
N PHE A 274 12.31 -10.82 -5.70
CA PHE A 274 12.08 -11.88 -4.74
C PHE A 274 12.96 -11.68 -3.50
N GLU A 275 12.34 -11.82 -2.34
CA GLU A 275 13.03 -11.82 -1.05
C GLU A 275 13.57 -13.23 -0.77
N ASN A 276 14.87 -13.36 -0.49
CA ASN A 276 15.48 -14.67 -0.22
C ASN A 276 15.11 -15.25 1.16
N SER A 277 14.30 -14.57 1.97
CA SER A 277 13.86 -15.01 3.30
C SER A 277 12.57 -15.81 3.31
N TYR A 278 11.86 -15.89 2.18
CA TYR A 278 10.60 -16.64 2.13
C TYR A 278 10.83 -18.15 2.06
N ILE A 279 10.48 -18.83 3.16
CA ILE A 279 10.76 -20.24 3.46
C ILE A 279 10.01 -21.24 2.55
N SER A 280 8.93 -20.81 1.88
CA SER A 280 8.11 -21.76 1.12
C SER A 280 8.71 -22.06 -0.26
N ASP A 281 9.23 -23.27 -0.41
CA ASP A 281 9.72 -23.86 -1.67
C ASP A 281 8.79 -23.61 -2.88
N LYS A 282 7.47 -23.48 -2.66
CA LYS A 282 6.49 -23.19 -3.73
C LYS A 282 6.69 -21.80 -4.37
N TYR A 283 7.02 -20.77 -3.59
CA TYR A 283 7.19 -19.40 -4.09
C TYR A 283 8.50 -19.28 -4.87
N ARG A 284 9.58 -19.87 -4.35
CA ARG A 284 10.87 -19.95 -5.03
C ARG A 284 10.78 -20.67 -6.37
N LYS A 285 10.13 -21.83 -6.41
CA LYS A 285 9.90 -22.59 -7.66
C LYS A 285 9.08 -21.80 -8.66
N GLU A 286 8.08 -21.06 -8.19
CA GLU A 286 7.27 -20.20 -9.05
C GLU A 286 8.09 -19.04 -9.61
N TYR A 287 8.89 -18.37 -8.78
CA TYR A 287 9.80 -17.31 -9.23
C TYR A 287 10.75 -17.78 -10.32
N PHE A 288 11.30 -19.00 -10.23
CA PHE A 288 12.16 -19.53 -11.28
C PHE A 288 11.43 -19.74 -12.61
N LYS A 289 10.15 -20.13 -12.61
CA LYS A 289 9.35 -20.15 -13.84
C LYS A 289 9.16 -18.75 -14.42
N GLN A 290 9.05 -17.73 -13.56
CA GLN A 290 8.99 -16.34 -14.01
C GLN A 290 10.30 -15.94 -14.71
N LEU A 291 11.45 -16.28 -14.11
CA LEU A 291 12.76 -16.03 -14.71
C LEU A 291 12.96 -16.78 -16.03
N ASP A 292 12.54 -18.05 -16.11
CA ASP A 292 12.58 -18.84 -17.35
C ASP A 292 11.77 -18.16 -18.47
N HIS A 293 10.58 -17.66 -18.15
CA HIS A 293 9.74 -16.94 -19.11
C HIS A 293 10.37 -15.63 -19.58
N LEU A 294 10.91 -14.83 -18.65
CA LEU A 294 11.59 -13.58 -19.01
C LEU A 294 12.85 -13.84 -19.84
N SER A 295 13.62 -14.88 -19.52
CA SER A 295 14.79 -15.31 -20.30
C SER A 295 14.38 -15.69 -21.73
N ASP A 296 13.31 -16.46 -21.90
CA ASP A 296 12.77 -16.80 -23.23
C ASP A 296 12.33 -15.55 -24.02
N LEU A 297 11.64 -14.60 -23.38
CA LEU A 297 11.24 -13.34 -24.04
C LEU A 297 12.43 -12.44 -24.39
N GLN A 298 13.46 -12.40 -23.54
CA GLN A 298 14.68 -11.66 -23.81
C GLN A 298 15.45 -12.27 -24.98
N ASN A 299 15.60 -13.60 -25.00
CA ASN A 299 16.27 -14.33 -26.09
C ASN A 299 15.55 -14.19 -27.44
N LYS A 300 14.25 -13.88 -27.42
CA LYS A 300 13.43 -13.58 -28.61
C LYS A 300 13.43 -12.10 -29.00
N ASP A 301 14.22 -11.26 -28.34
CA ASP A 301 14.22 -9.81 -28.52
C ASP A 301 12.82 -9.18 -28.36
N ILE A 302 11.98 -9.71 -27.46
CA ILE A 302 10.66 -9.14 -27.18
C ILE A 302 10.75 -8.08 -26.07
N ILE A 303 11.60 -8.34 -25.07
CA ILE A 303 11.83 -7.45 -23.93
C ILE A 303 13.33 -7.17 -23.75
N LYS A 304 13.65 -6.14 -22.98
CA LYS A 304 14.98 -5.90 -22.44
C LYS A 304 14.97 -6.13 -20.94
N ILE A 305 15.99 -6.77 -20.41
CA ILE A 305 16.22 -6.88 -18.98
C ILE A 305 17.46 -6.04 -18.68
N GLU A 306 17.28 -4.99 -17.89
CA GLU A 306 18.29 -3.96 -17.63
C GLU A 306 18.58 -3.88 -16.13
N SER A 307 19.84 -3.57 -15.79
CA SER A 307 20.18 -3.23 -14.41
C SER A 307 19.66 -1.81 -14.07
N PRO A 308 19.46 -1.48 -12.78
CA PRO A 308 19.00 -0.15 -12.37
C PRO A 308 19.79 1.01 -12.97
N SER A 309 21.12 0.97 -12.96
CA SER A 309 21.96 2.03 -13.54
C SER A 309 21.81 2.16 -15.05
N VAL A 310 21.70 1.03 -15.78
CA VAL A 310 21.48 1.01 -17.23
C VAL A 310 20.11 1.59 -17.56
N TYR A 311 19.08 1.20 -16.81
CA TYR A 311 17.73 1.69 -17.00
C TYR A 311 17.64 3.21 -16.80
N VAL A 312 18.21 3.76 -15.72
CA VAL A 312 18.22 5.21 -15.48
C VAL A 312 18.96 5.96 -16.60
N LYS A 313 20.09 5.43 -17.07
CA LYS A 313 20.82 6.01 -18.20
C LYS A 313 19.95 6.04 -19.47
N SER A 314 19.29 4.93 -19.79
CA SER A 314 18.37 4.79 -20.93
C SER A 314 17.20 5.78 -20.86
N LEU A 315 16.65 6.04 -19.66
CA LEU A 315 15.61 7.04 -19.47
C LEU A 315 16.13 8.47 -19.71
N ASN A 316 17.28 8.82 -19.15
CA ASN A 316 17.85 10.17 -19.27
C ASN A 316 18.19 10.53 -20.72
N ASP A 317 18.61 9.54 -21.52
CA ASP A 317 18.94 9.74 -22.95
C ASP A 317 17.70 9.98 -23.83
N LYS A 318 16.49 9.59 -23.39
CA LYS A 318 15.23 9.66 -24.16
C LYS A 318 14.41 10.93 -23.94
N SER A 319 14.92 11.92 -23.20
CA SER A 319 14.26 13.15 -22.71
C SER A 319 13.71 13.03 -21.28
N GLY A 320 13.98 14.06 -20.46
CA GLY A 320 13.85 14.01 -19.00
C GLY A 320 12.45 14.21 -18.40
N ASN A 321 11.38 14.12 -19.20
CA ASN A 321 10.00 14.23 -18.71
C ASN A 321 9.31 12.86 -18.77
N LEU A 322 9.20 12.20 -17.62
CA LEU A 322 8.53 10.89 -17.47
C LEU A 322 7.00 10.98 -17.37
N LEU A 323 6.49 12.20 -17.26
CA LEU A 323 5.07 12.51 -17.17
C LEU A 323 4.69 13.52 -18.27
N PRO A 324 3.48 13.39 -18.83
CA PRO A 324 2.44 12.42 -18.47
C PRO A 324 2.72 11.00 -18.97
N ASN A 325 2.05 10.00 -18.37
CA ASN A 325 2.11 8.60 -18.76
C ASN A 325 0.72 7.94 -18.59
N TYR A 326 0.45 6.82 -19.23
CA TYR A 326 -0.83 6.14 -19.18
C TYR A 326 -0.69 4.62 -19.27
N LEU A 327 -1.62 3.89 -18.63
CA LEU A 327 -1.68 2.43 -18.66
C LEU A 327 -3.09 1.97 -19.02
N ILE A 328 -3.21 0.97 -19.88
CA ILE A 328 -4.49 0.48 -20.40
C ILE A 328 -4.57 -1.04 -20.27
N LYS A 329 -5.70 -1.53 -19.75
CA LYS A 329 -6.10 -2.95 -19.78
C LYS A 329 -7.55 -3.07 -20.20
N ASP A 330 -7.79 -3.76 -21.32
CA ASP A 330 -9.12 -4.06 -21.85
C ASP A 330 -10.08 -2.85 -21.97
N PHE A 331 -9.56 -1.62 -22.08
CA PHE A 331 -10.37 -0.40 -22.16
C PHE A 331 -10.80 -0.09 -23.60
N LYS A 332 -11.79 -0.84 -24.08
CA LYS A 332 -12.36 -0.74 -25.43
C LYS A 332 -13.84 -1.08 -25.40
N ASP A 333 -14.61 -0.60 -26.38
CA ASP A 333 -16.08 -0.63 -26.35
C ASP A 333 -16.70 -2.02 -26.13
N ASN A 334 -16.10 -3.07 -26.69
CA ASN A 334 -16.62 -4.44 -26.58
C ASN A 334 -16.25 -5.17 -25.29
N SER A 335 -15.46 -4.56 -24.41
CA SER A 335 -15.08 -5.15 -23.12
C SER A 335 -16.18 -4.97 -22.07
N LYS A 336 -16.31 -5.96 -21.18
CA LYS A 336 -17.20 -5.86 -20.00
C LYS A 336 -16.57 -5.09 -18.85
N LEU A 337 -15.27 -5.27 -18.68
CA LEU A 337 -14.46 -4.66 -17.64
C LEU A 337 -13.14 -4.20 -18.27
N GLY A 338 -12.67 -3.02 -17.92
CA GLY A 338 -11.41 -2.46 -18.39
C GLY A 338 -11.01 -1.25 -17.57
N ALA A 339 -9.73 -0.87 -17.62
CA ALA A 339 -9.24 0.31 -16.94
C ALA A 339 -8.27 1.10 -17.81
N LEU A 340 -8.37 2.43 -17.73
CA LEU A 340 -7.38 3.37 -18.22
C LEU A 340 -6.88 4.19 -17.04
N TRP A 341 -5.58 4.14 -16.80
CA TRP A 341 -4.87 4.98 -15.83
C TRP A 341 -4.15 6.10 -16.56
N TYR A 342 -4.24 7.30 -16.03
CA TYR A 342 -3.52 8.47 -16.49
C TYR A 342 -2.75 9.09 -15.33
N PHE A 343 -1.44 9.27 -15.53
CA PHE A 343 -0.54 9.96 -14.61
C PHE A 343 -0.13 11.28 -15.25
N GLY A 344 -0.76 12.38 -14.83
CA GLY A 344 -0.40 13.73 -15.24
C GLY A 344 0.72 14.33 -14.37
N GLU A 345 1.06 15.59 -14.62
CA GLU A 345 2.05 16.35 -13.81
C GLU A 345 1.48 16.86 -12.47
N THR A 346 0.15 16.94 -12.36
CA THR A 346 -0.53 17.52 -11.18
C THR A 346 -1.62 16.63 -10.58
N TYR A 347 -1.93 15.51 -11.25
CA TYR A 347 -2.95 14.58 -10.81
C TYR A 347 -2.74 13.19 -11.41
N ARG A 348 -3.39 12.21 -10.80
CA ARG A 348 -3.64 10.89 -11.37
C ARG A 348 -5.15 10.72 -11.56
N ALA A 349 -5.56 10.07 -12.63
CA ALA A 349 -6.95 9.70 -12.86
C ALA A 349 -7.06 8.25 -13.30
N ARG A 350 -8.17 7.61 -12.96
CA ARG A 350 -8.56 6.30 -13.47
C ARG A 350 -9.95 6.36 -14.05
N LEU A 351 -10.08 5.75 -15.22
CA LEU A 351 -11.36 5.51 -15.86
C LEU A 351 -11.63 4.01 -15.84
N LEU A 352 -12.68 3.61 -15.14
CA LEU A 352 -13.20 2.25 -15.10
C LEU A 352 -14.25 2.08 -16.19
N LEU A 353 -14.02 1.14 -17.10
CA LEU A 353 -15.07 0.60 -17.97
C LEU A 353 -15.74 -0.55 -17.23
N LYS A 354 -17.03 -0.42 -16.92
CA LYS A 354 -17.81 -1.47 -16.26
C LYS A 354 -19.21 -1.56 -16.85
N ASP A 355 -19.55 -2.72 -17.38
CA ASP A 355 -20.86 -3.01 -17.99
C ASP A 355 -21.26 -1.97 -19.06
N GLY A 356 -20.28 -1.55 -19.86
CA GLY A 356 -20.45 -0.56 -20.92
C GLY A 356 -20.53 0.90 -20.45
N ARG A 357 -20.38 1.19 -19.16
CA ARG A 357 -20.26 2.55 -18.61
C ARG A 357 -18.80 2.91 -18.36
N ILE A 358 -18.42 4.16 -18.64
CA ILE A 358 -17.12 4.70 -18.23
C ILE A 358 -17.33 5.60 -17.01
N ILE A 359 -16.60 5.30 -15.94
CA ILE A 359 -16.65 6.00 -14.66
C ILE A 359 -15.26 6.54 -14.34
N LEU A 360 -15.13 7.84 -14.09
CA LEU A 360 -13.96 8.42 -13.43
C LEU A 360 -14.07 8.11 -11.94
N ASP A 361 -13.38 7.09 -11.48
CA ASP A 361 -13.52 6.55 -10.13
C ASP A 361 -12.29 6.71 -9.24
N ASP A 362 -11.15 7.10 -9.80
CA ASP A 362 -10.00 7.60 -9.04
C ASP A 362 -9.61 8.96 -9.63
N LEU A 363 -9.51 9.98 -8.78
CA LEU A 363 -8.96 11.28 -9.13
C LEU A 363 -8.16 11.79 -7.94
N ARG A 364 -6.83 11.80 -8.08
CA ARG A 364 -5.88 12.16 -7.03
C ARG A 364 -5.05 13.34 -7.41
N ILE A 365 -4.74 14.19 -6.44
CA ILE A 365 -4.07 15.47 -6.65
C ILE A 365 -2.62 15.35 -6.18
N PHE A 366 -1.68 15.56 -7.10
CA PHE A 366 -0.26 15.71 -6.80
C PHE A 366 0.01 17.14 -6.31
N SER A 367 -0.66 17.53 -5.23
CA SER A 367 -0.39 18.78 -4.53
C SER A 367 0.96 18.68 -3.85
N LYS A 368 1.71 19.79 -3.82
CA LYS A 368 2.82 19.94 -2.88
C LYS A 368 2.27 19.78 -1.45
N ILE A 369 2.64 18.69 -0.82
CA ILE A 369 2.44 18.42 0.60
C ILE A 369 3.78 17.94 1.17
N ASP A 370 3.97 18.18 2.46
CA ASP A 370 5.13 17.69 3.17
C ASP A 370 4.90 16.24 3.58
N ASP A 371 5.92 15.41 3.38
CA ASP A 371 5.97 14.08 3.96
C ASP A 371 5.95 14.18 5.50
N PRO A 372 4.98 13.50 6.16
CA PRO A 372 4.83 13.52 7.61
C PRO A 372 6.10 13.06 8.35
N TYR A 373 6.91 12.19 7.74
CA TYR A 373 8.08 11.57 8.35
C TYR A 373 9.40 12.28 8.03
N ARG A 374 9.34 13.42 7.32
CA ARG A 374 10.52 14.21 7.00
C ARG A 374 11.26 14.68 8.25
N ASN A 375 10.51 15.33 9.15
CA ASN A 375 11.02 15.90 10.39
C ASN A 375 10.53 15.14 11.64
N ASN A 376 9.47 14.34 11.51
CA ASN A 376 8.92 13.53 12.59
C ASN A 376 9.26 12.05 12.37
N ILE A 377 9.16 11.26 13.45
CA ILE A 377 9.24 9.80 13.36
C ILE A 377 7.85 9.18 13.27
N ALA A 378 7.75 8.02 12.63
CA ALA A 378 6.58 7.16 12.73
C ALA A 378 6.43 6.69 14.18
N LYS A 379 5.37 7.16 14.86
CA LYS A 379 5.13 6.87 16.29
C LYS A 379 4.35 5.58 16.49
N THR A 380 3.61 5.13 15.49
CA THR A 380 2.69 3.99 15.54
C THR A 380 3.24 2.73 14.89
N ASP A 381 2.58 1.60 15.14
CA ASP A 381 2.84 0.33 14.44
C ASP A 381 2.58 0.42 12.93
N TYR A 382 1.78 1.38 12.47
CA TYR A 382 1.53 1.65 11.05
C TYR A 382 2.06 3.01 10.61
N ALA A 383 2.51 3.09 9.36
CA ALA A 383 2.84 4.34 8.68
C ALA A 383 2.01 4.48 7.39
N TYR A 384 1.70 5.71 7.00
CA TYR A 384 0.82 6.00 5.88
C TYR A 384 1.42 7.07 4.97
N TRP A 385 1.30 6.82 3.66
CA TRP A 385 1.29 7.83 2.64
C TRP A 385 0.07 7.60 1.74
N ILE A 386 -0.87 8.53 1.78
CA ILE A 386 -2.04 8.50 0.92
C ILE A 386 -2.05 9.80 0.12
N VAL A 387 -1.93 9.69 -1.19
CA VAL A 387 -2.04 10.86 -2.07
C VAL A 387 -3.45 11.43 -1.95
N PRO A 388 -3.61 12.76 -1.71
CA PRO A 388 -4.91 13.41 -1.60
C PRO A 388 -5.81 13.10 -2.78
N TYR A 389 -7.09 12.84 -2.53
CA TYR A 389 -8.02 12.43 -3.59
C TYR A 389 -9.34 13.19 -3.53
N ILE A 390 -9.94 13.37 -4.72
CA ILE A 390 -11.33 13.79 -4.91
C ILE A 390 -12.23 12.55 -5.05
N PHE A 391 -11.78 11.55 -5.82
CA PHE A 391 -12.45 10.27 -5.95
C PHE A 391 -11.49 9.14 -5.59
N ASP A 392 -12.00 8.21 -4.80
CA ASP A 392 -11.37 6.92 -4.48
C ASP A 392 -12.49 5.88 -4.44
N GLY A 393 -12.81 5.31 -5.60
CA GLY A 393 -13.90 4.37 -5.79
C GLY A 393 -13.76 3.08 -4.99
N SER A 394 -12.56 2.81 -4.45
CA SER A 394 -12.33 1.68 -3.56
C SER A 394 -12.74 1.95 -2.11
N GLN A 395 -12.69 3.20 -1.66
CA GLN A 395 -13.07 3.62 -0.30
C GLN A 395 -14.47 4.24 -0.24
N VAL A 396 -14.91 4.84 -1.35
CA VAL A 396 -16.16 5.59 -1.45
C VAL A 396 -17.00 4.98 -2.56
N PHE A 397 -18.11 4.35 -2.20
CA PHE A 397 -18.99 3.67 -3.14
C PHE A 397 -20.44 3.70 -2.65
N GLY A 398 -21.39 3.67 -3.58
CA GLY A 398 -22.81 3.58 -3.27
C GLY A 398 -23.16 2.27 -2.56
N SER A 399 -24.28 2.25 -1.82
CA SER A 399 -24.71 1.12 -1.01
C SER A 399 -24.93 -0.15 -1.87
N LEU A 400 -23.91 -1.00 -1.94
CA LEU A 400 -24.14 -2.43 -2.10
C LEU A 400 -24.21 -3.01 -0.70
N ASP A 401 -25.17 -3.91 -0.51
CA ASP A 401 -25.31 -4.67 0.72
C ASP A 401 -23.94 -5.24 1.09
N LYS A 402 -23.23 -4.61 2.07
CA LYS A 402 -21.88 -5.03 2.49
C LYS A 402 -21.88 -6.52 2.86
N ASN A 403 -23.05 -7.08 3.15
CA ASN A 403 -23.31 -8.50 3.39
C ASN A 403 -23.09 -9.40 2.15
N ASN A 404 -23.28 -8.91 0.91
CA ASN A 404 -23.14 -9.66 -0.33
C ASN A 404 -21.72 -9.64 -0.94
N ILE A 405 -20.82 -8.80 -0.44
CA ILE A 405 -19.41 -8.86 -0.86
C ILE A 405 -18.78 -10.10 -0.21
N ASP A 406 -18.31 -11.03 -1.05
CA ASP A 406 -17.68 -12.27 -0.58
C ASP A 406 -16.59 -11.94 0.45
N LYS A 407 -16.58 -12.69 1.57
CA LYS A 407 -15.58 -12.58 2.63
C LYS A 407 -14.13 -12.69 2.11
N LYS A 408 -13.91 -13.27 0.92
CA LYS A 408 -12.57 -13.29 0.29
C LYS A 408 -12.02 -11.93 -0.10
N TYR A 409 -12.88 -10.93 -0.29
CA TYR A 409 -12.52 -9.56 -0.65
C TYR A 409 -12.63 -8.59 0.54
N ARG A 410 -12.76 -9.09 1.77
CA ARG A 410 -12.77 -8.27 2.99
C ARG A 410 -11.42 -8.36 3.70
N GLY A 411 -10.86 -7.23 4.11
CA GLY A 411 -9.65 -7.17 4.94
C GLY A 411 -9.88 -7.68 6.38
N LEU A 412 -8.80 -8.06 7.07
CA LEU A 412 -8.81 -8.59 8.45
C LEU A 412 -9.33 -7.59 9.50
N LEU A 413 -9.01 -6.31 9.33
CA LEU A 413 -9.50 -5.19 10.15
C LEU A 413 -10.54 -4.39 9.36
N GLY A 414 -11.59 -5.04 8.87
CA GLY A 414 -12.69 -4.36 8.15
C GLY A 414 -12.21 -3.38 7.08
N GLY A 415 -11.23 -3.81 6.27
CA GLY A 415 -10.40 -2.94 5.42
C GLY A 415 -11.20 -1.85 4.70
N ASN A 416 -10.70 -0.62 4.78
CA ASN A 416 -11.35 0.57 4.22
C ASN A 416 -11.43 0.55 2.69
N THR A 417 -10.69 -0.34 2.03
CA THR A 417 -10.70 -0.50 0.58
C THR A 417 -11.47 -1.74 0.16
N THR A 418 -12.26 -1.61 -0.89
CA THR A 418 -12.99 -2.70 -1.55
C THR A 418 -12.73 -2.64 -3.04
N PRO A 419 -12.57 -3.78 -3.75
CA PRO A 419 -12.42 -3.75 -5.20
C PRO A 419 -13.63 -3.12 -5.88
N ASP A 420 -13.39 -2.05 -6.62
CA ASP A 420 -14.37 -1.22 -7.32
C ASP A 420 -15.16 -1.99 -8.40
N PHE A 421 -14.54 -2.99 -9.02
CA PHE A 421 -15.22 -3.88 -9.96
C PHE A 421 -16.32 -4.72 -9.28
N LEU A 422 -16.31 -4.86 -7.95
CA LEU A 422 -17.39 -5.47 -7.16
C LEU A 422 -18.40 -4.46 -6.63
N THR A 423 -18.10 -3.16 -6.69
CA THR A 423 -18.93 -2.10 -6.12
C THR A 423 -19.56 -1.16 -7.16
N SER A 424 -20.34 -0.18 -6.71
CA SER A 424 -20.73 0.97 -7.53
C SER A 424 -19.92 2.17 -7.04
N PRO A 425 -18.71 2.40 -7.58
CA PRO A 425 -17.80 3.41 -7.04
C PRO A 425 -18.38 4.82 -7.17
N PHE A 426 -18.10 5.64 -6.15
CA PHE A 426 -18.34 7.08 -6.20
C PHE A 426 -17.33 7.72 -7.14
N GLY A 427 -17.82 8.62 -7.99
CA GLY A 427 -17.05 9.18 -9.10
C GLY A 427 -17.96 9.88 -10.09
N ILE A 428 -17.50 10.06 -11.32
CA ILE A 428 -18.30 10.68 -12.39
C ILE A 428 -18.56 9.66 -13.50
N THR A 429 -19.83 9.37 -13.80
CA THR A 429 -20.20 8.64 -15.02
C THR A 429 -20.07 9.57 -16.23
N LEU A 430 -19.18 9.21 -17.16
CA LEU A 430 -18.80 10.04 -18.30
C LEU A 430 -19.60 9.74 -19.57
N GLY A 431 -20.02 8.49 -19.75
CA GLY A 431 -20.76 8.06 -20.93
C GLY A 431 -20.94 6.54 -20.96
N LYS A 432 -21.71 6.05 -21.95
CA LYS A 432 -22.04 4.63 -22.11
C LYS A 432 -21.87 4.18 -23.55
N ARG A 433 -21.02 3.16 -23.74
CA ARG A 433 -20.72 2.46 -25.00
C ARG A 433 -20.35 3.38 -26.17
N THR A 434 -19.83 2.76 -27.22
CA THR A 434 -19.44 3.35 -28.49
C THR A 434 -18.51 4.55 -28.29
N PHE A 435 -17.27 4.24 -27.90
CA PHE A 435 -16.22 5.22 -27.68
C PHE A 435 -14.91 4.79 -28.34
N ASP A 436 -14.13 5.79 -28.72
CA ASP A 436 -12.77 5.64 -29.24
C ASP A 436 -11.78 6.30 -28.29
N VAL A 437 -10.58 5.73 -28.16
CA VAL A 437 -9.49 6.27 -27.36
C VAL A 437 -8.39 6.76 -28.28
N ASN A 438 -8.10 8.06 -28.22
CA ASN A 438 -6.99 8.69 -28.92
C ASN A 438 -5.88 8.99 -27.91
N LEU A 439 -4.70 8.45 -28.17
CA LEU A 439 -3.53 8.61 -27.32
C LEU A 439 -2.53 9.54 -28.00
N ASP A 440 -2.05 10.53 -27.26
CA ASP A 440 -0.95 11.40 -27.61
C ASP A 440 0.10 11.34 -26.49
N ASN A 441 1.36 11.67 -26.79
CA ASN A 441 2.45 11.66 -25.82
C ASN A 441 2.16 12.56 -24.60
N SER A 442 1.26 13.54 -24.74
CA SER A 442 0.92 14.50 -23.68
C SER A 442 -0.50 14.38 -23.12
N SER A 443 -1.38 13.58 -23.74
CA SER A 443 -2.80 13.56 -23.38
C SER A 443 -3.52 12.30 -23.83
N VAL A 444 -4.64 12.01 -23.15
CA VAL A 444 -5.59 10.96 -23.53
C VAL A 444 -6.92 11.63 -23.86
N GLU A 445 -7.48 11.35 -25.03
CA GLU A 445 -8.82 11.79 -25.40
C GLU A 445 -9.74 10.59 -25.63
N ILE A 446 -10.92 10.61 -25.02
CA ILE A 446 -11.97 9.61 -25.19
C ILE A 446 -13.14 10.26 -25.88
N LYS A 447 -13.48 9.78 -27.06
CA LYS A 447 -14.54 10.34 -27.90
C LYS A 447 -15.72 9.39 -27.92
N PHE A 448 -16.87 9.85 -27.43
CA PHE A 448 -18.14 9.11 -27.47
C PHE A 448 -18.88 9.45 -28.77
N THR A 449 -19.26 8.41 -29.51
CA THR A 449 -19.91 8.55 -30.82
C THR A 449 -21.30 7.90 -30.88
N GLY A 450 -21.72 7.21 -29.81
CA GLY A 450 -23.03 6.59 -29.66
C GLY A 450 -24.17 7.57 -29.33
N GLU A 451 -25.09 7.13 -28.47
CA GLU A 451 -26.28 7.90 -28.04
C GLU A 451 -25.89 9.23 -27.39
N THR A 452 -24.87 9.21 -26.54
CA THR A 452 -24.25 10.42 -25.98
C THR A 452 -23.03 10.78 -26.81
N LYS A 453 -23.01 12.00 -27.36
CA LYS A 453 -21.89 12.50 -28.15
C LYS A 453 -21.10 13.51 -27.36
N GLY A 454 -19.79 13.37 -27.35
CA GLY A 454 -18.91 14.27 -26.65
C GLY A 454 -17.52 13.67 -26.48
N LYS A 455 -16.69 14.35 -25.71
CA LYS A 455 -15.36 13.86 -25.42
C LYS A 455 -14.93 14.19 -24.00
N VAL A 456 -14.01 13.39 -23.51
CA VAL A 456 -13.27 13.61 -22.27
C VAL A 456 -11.80 13.70 -22.63
N LYS A 457 -11.08 14.70 -22.13
CA LYS A 457 -9.65 14.88 -22.37
C LYS A 457 -8.89 14.96 -21.04
N LEU A 458 -7.89 14.10 -20.88
CA LEU A 458 -6.93 14.10 -19.79
C LEU A 458 -5.64 14.72 -20.31
N SER A 459 -5.25 15.87 -19.78
CA SER A 459 -4.01 16.57 -20.15
C SER A 459 -3.11 16.69 -18.93
N LYS A 460 -1.85 17.06 -19.11
CA LYS A 460 -0.85 17.08 -18.03
C LYS A 460 -1.28 17.78 -16.73
N ASP A 461 -2.12 18.82 -16.82
CA ASP A 461 -2.49 19.70 -15.71
C ASP A 461 -4.00 19.87 -15.49
N ARG A 462 -4.84 19.22 -16.30
CA ARG A 462 -6.30 19.39 -16.25
C ARG A 462 -7.06 18.23 -16.89
N LEU A 463 -8.31 18.07 -16.46
CA LEU A 463 -9.28 17.15 -17.06
C LEU A 463 -10.46 17.95 -17.63
N GLU A 464 -10.90 17.62 -18.83
CA GLU A 464 -11.96 18.32 -19.55
C GLU A 464 -13.07 17.34 -19.93
N ILE A 465 -14.33 17.68 -19.64
CA ILE A 465 -15.51 16.88 -19.96
C ILE A 465 -16.49 17.73 -20.77
N ASN A 466 -16.85 17.29 -21.98
CA ASN A 466 -17.90 17.95 -22.74
C ASN A 466 -19.25 17.91 -22.00
N ARG A 467 -19.93 19.07 -21.92
CA ARG A 467 -21.24 19.21 -21.28
C ARG A 467 -22.33 18.37 -21.96
N SER A 468 -22.19 18.11 -23.25
CA SER A 468 -23.11 17.28 -24.04
C SER A 468 -23.18 15.81 -23.60
N LEU A 469 -22.25 15.36 -22.76
CA LEU A 469 -22.26 14.03 -22.17
C LEU A 469 -23.26 13.89 -21.01
N GLU A 470 -23.80 15.01 -20.50
CA GLU A 470 -24.69 15.04 -19.33
C GLU A 470 -24.14 14.27 -18.11
N SER A 471 -22.81 14.29 -17.94
CA SER A 471 -22.13 13.51 -16.91
C SER A 471 -22.63 13.84 -15.50
N ALA A 472 -22.64 12.83 -14.64
CA ALA A 472 -23.20 12.90 -13.29
C ALA A 472 -22.26 12.25 -12.28
N PHE A 473 -22.26 12.79 -11.06
CA PHE A 473 -21.68 12.16 -9.89
C PHE A 473 -22.54 10.97 -9.48
N ASN A 474 -21.91 9.81 -9.30
CA ASN A 474 -22.58 8.58 -8.86
C ASN A 474 -22.95 8.68 -7.38
N GLY A 475 -24.10 8.18 -6.94
CA GLY A 475 -24.46 8.16 -5.51
C GLY A 475 -25.71 7.33 -5.21
N GLU A 476 -26.31 7.51 -4.03
CA GLU A 476 -27.67 7.00 -3.78
C GLU A 476 -28.67 7.61 -4.77
N ASN A 477 -28.46 8.89 -5.10
CA ASN A 477 -29.10 9.56 -6.21
C ASN A 477 -28.00 10.22 -7.05
N ASP A 478 -27.93 9.86 -8.33
CA ASP A 478 -27.01 10.48 -9.27
C ASP A 478 -27.35 11.96 -9.45
N ARG A 479 -26.33 12.83 -9.45
CA ARG A 479 -26.52 14.29 -9.61
C ARG A 479 -25.62 14.82 -10.71
N LYS A 480 -26.16 15.65 -11.61
CA LYS A 480 -25.43 16.14 -12.78
C LYS A 480 -24.29 17.06 -12.36
N ILE A 481 -23.19 17.09 -13.12
CA ILE A 481 -22.11 18.06 -12.88
C ILE A 481 -22.65 19.50 -12.95
N GLU A 482 -23.62 19.75 -13.83
CA GLU A 482 -24.29 21.05 -13.97
C GLU A 482 -24.86 21.56 -12.63
N ASP A 483 -25.32 20.66 -11.75
CA ASP A 483 -26.00 21.02 -10.49
C ASP A 483 -25.08 21.78 -9.52
N ILE A 484 -23.76 21.57 -9.59
CA ILE A 484 -22.78 22.29 -8.75
C ILE A 484 -22.69 23.78 -9.09
N PHE A 485 -23.23 24.19 -10.25
CA PHE A 485 -23.27 25.59 -10.70
C PHE A 485 -24.67 26.23 -10.54
N LEU A 486 -25.71 25.41 -10.40
CA LEU A 486 -27.10 25.87 -10.28
C LEU A 486 -27.55 26.06 -8.84
N SER A 487 -27.03 25.26 -7.92
CA SER A 487 -27.43 25.28 -6.52
C SER A 487 -27.11 26.62 -5.84
N LYS A 488 -28.06 27.10 -5.03
CA LYS A 488 -27.83 28.21 -4.08
C LYS A 488 -27.14 27.73 -2.80
N ASP A 489 -27.30 26.45 -2.47
CA ASP A 489 -26.70 25.78 -1.32
C ASP A 489 -25.47 24.96 -1.74
N ASP A 490 -24.64 24.58 -0.77
CA ASP A 490 -23.49 23.70 -1.00
C ASP A 490 -23.93 22.35 -1.58
N PHE A 491 -23.21 21.86 -2.59
CA PHE A 491 -23.47 20.55 -3.19
C PHE A 491 -22.72 19.48 -2.37
N VAL A 492 -23.47 18.70 -1.58
CA VAL A 492 -22.88 17.79 -0.58
C VAL A 492 -23.23 16.33 -0.84
N PHE A 493 -22.24 15.44 -0.91
CA PHE A 493 -22.40 13.99 -0.79
C PHE A 493 -21.91 13.53 0.59
N LYS A 494 -22.73 12.73 1.28
CA LYS A 494 -22.40 12.16 2.59
C LYS A 494 -22.11 10.68 2.45
N PHE A 495 -21.17 10.21 3.26
CA PHE A 495 -20.72 8.83 3.22
C PHE A 495 -20.63 8.24 4.62
N ASP A 496 -20.85 6.94 4.74
CA ASP A 496 -20.58 6.20 5.96
C ASP A 496 -19.06 6.16 6.20
N LYS A 497 -18.61 6.49 7.42
CA LYS A 497 -17.20 6.43 7.85
C LYS A 497 -16.19 7.25 7.02
N GLN A 498 -16.66 8.29 6.33
CA GLN A 498 -15.82 9.20 5.56
C GLN A 498 -16.30 10.64 5.75
N LEU A 499 -15.45 11.63 5.48
CA LEU A 499 -15.84 13.05 5.52
C LEU A 499 -16.84 13.38 4.41
N ASP A 500 -17.53 14.52 4.53
CA ASP A 500 -18.48 14.97 3.53
C ASP A 500 -17.72 15.50 2.30
N PHE A 501 -18.10 15.03 1.11
CA PHE A 501 -17.63 15.61 -0.14
C PHE A 501 -18.49 16.81 -0.47
N VAL A 502 -17.87 17.96 -0.71
CA VAL A 502 -18.57 19.23 -0.91
C VAL A 502 -18.03 19.94 -2.14
N CYS A 503 -18.94 20.48 -2.96
CA CYS A 503 -18.62 21.47 -3.98
C CYS A 503 -19.29 22.80 -3.62
N LYS A 504 -18.48 23.85 -3.43
CA LYS A 504 -18.94 25.21 -3.11
C LYS A 504 -18.81 26.10 -4.33
N LYS A 505 -19.90 26.77 -4.70
CA LYS A 505 -19.89 27.74 -5.80
C LYS A 505 -19.27 29.05 -5.34
N ILE A 506 -18.28 29.53 -6.11
CA ILE A 506 -17.61 30.82 -5.94
C ILE A 506 -17.69 31.53 -7.30
N ASP A 507 -18.65 32.44 -7.44
CA ASP A 507 -18.98 33.12 -8.71
C ASP A 507 -19.28 32.14 -9.87
N ALA A 508 -18.40 32.11 -10.88
CA ALA A 508 -18.49 31.24 -12.06
C ALA A 508 -17.69 29.93 -11.92
N ILE A 509 -17.07 29.71 -10.75
CA ILE A 509 -16.22 28.56 -10.45
C ILE A 509 -16.91 27.73 -9.37
N SER A 510 -16.72 26.41 -9.38
CA SER A 510 -17.07 25.55 -8.25
C SER A 510 -15.79 24.93 -7.70
N GLU A 511 -15.56 25.02 -6.40
CA GLU A 511 -14.43 24.36 -5.74
C GLU A 511 -14.95 23.11 -5.05
N CYS A 512 -14.39 21.94 -5.39
CA CYS A 512 -14.77 20.65 -4.81
C CYS A 512 -13.66 20.06 -3.94
N GLY A 513 -14.05 19.39 -2.86
CA GLY A 513 -13.13 18.75 -1.92
C GLY A 513 -13.86 18.14 -0.74
N TRP A 514 -13.24 18.21 0.43
CA TRP A 514 -13.76 17.57 1.65
C TRP A 514 -14.04 18.60 2.73
N GLU A 515 -15.09 18.37 3.52
CA GLU A 515 -15.45 19.20 4.66
C GLU A 515 -15.44 18.40 5.96
N ARG A 516 -14.85 18.98 7.00
CA ARG A 516 -14.85 18.43 8.37
C ARG A 516 -15.17 19.53 9.35
N ASN A 517 -16.17 19.33 10.21
CA ASN A 517 -16.55 20.31 11.25
C ASN A 517 -16.74 21.73 10.69
N ASN A 518 -17.40 21.86 9.53
CA ASN A 518 -17.60 23.09 8.77
C ASN A 518 -16.31 23.76 8.24
N TYR A 519 -15.17 23.06 8.28
CA TYR A 519 -13.93 23.48 7.64
C TYR A 519 -13.78 22.78 6.29
N PHE A 520 -13.84 23.56 5.21
CA PHE A 520 -13.79 23.06 3.84
C PHE A 520 -12.38 23.15 3.25
N VAL A 521 -11.90 22.04 2.70
CA VAL A 521 -10.63 21.95 1.98
C VAL A 521 -10.90 21.51 0.55
N GLY A 522 -10.92 22.48 -0.37
CA GLY A 522 -11.05 22.19 -1.80
C GLY A 522 -9.78 21.67 -2.45
N LEU A 523 -9.87 20.60 -3.23
CA LEU A 523 -8.71 19.99 -3.89
C LEU A 523 -8.74 20.19 -5.42
N VAL A 524 -9.91 20.53 -5.98
CA VAL A 524 -10.08 20.77 -7.41
C VAL A 524 -10.98 21.97 -7.65
N GLN A 525 -10.63 22.79 -8.65
CA GLN A 525 -11.50 23.82 -9.20
C GLN A 525 -12.18 23.28 -10.45
N VAL A 526 -13.48 23.48 -10.55
CA VAL A 526 -14.29 23.13 -11.72
C VAL A 526 -14.74 24.42 -12.37
N LEU A 527 -14.23 24.68 -13.56
CA LEU A 527 -14.66 25.77 -14.42
C LEU A 527 -15.76 25.27 -15.36
N LYS A 528 -16.71 26.15 -15.66
CA LYS A 528 -17.75 25.90 -16.67
C LYS A 528 -17.65 26.95 -17.76
N ASN A 529 -17.54 26.50 -19.01
CA ASN A 529 -17.82 27.32 -20.18
C ASN A 529 -19.02 26.75 -20.96
N ASP A 530 -19.32 27.30 -22.14
CA ASP A 530 -20.50 26.88 -22.91
C ASP A 530 -20.46 25.41 -23.36
N GLN A 531 -19.28 24.79 -23.47
CA GLN A 531 -19.13 23.46 -24.06
C GLN A 531 -18.53 22.42 -23.12
N VAL A 532 -17.77 22.82 -22.11
CA VAL A 532 -16.87 21.95 -21.33
C VAL A 532 -16.89 22.31 -19.85
N TYR A 533 -16.79 21.28 -19.00
CA TYR A 533 -16.36 21.39 -17.62
C TYR A 533 -14.86 21.11 -17.53
N THR A 534 -14.09 22.00 -16.94
CA THR A 534 -12.63 21.84 -16.77
C THR A 534 -12.29 21.69 -15.30
N PHE A 535 -11.76 20.53 -14.92
CA PHE A 535 -11.27 20.20 -13.60
C PHE A 535 -9.77 20.52 -13.51
N ILE A 536 -9.41 21.42 -12.61
CA ILE A 536 -8.05 21.91 -12.39
C ILE A 536 -7.63 21.57 -10.95
N PRO A 537 -6.66 20.65 -10.76
CA PRO A 537 -6.07 20.34 -9.46
C PRO A 537 -5.52 21.60 -8.77
N LYS A 538 -5.84 21.80 -7.48
CA LYS A 538 -5.25 22.89 -6.69
C LYS A 538 -3.90 22.45 -6.10
N ALA A 539 -2.85 23.22 -6.38
CA ALA A 539 -1.51 22.98 -5.82
C ALA A 539 -1.27 23.80 -4.54
N GLY A 540 -0.39 23.32 -3.66
CA GLY A 540 0.22 24.12 -2.58
C GLY A 540 -0.68 24.40 -1.37
N ARG A 541 -1.56 23.47 -1.01
CA ARG A 541 -2.49 23.62 0.13
C ARG A 541 -1.78 23.40 1.47
N GLN A 542 -1.88 24.38 2.37
CA GLN A 542 -1.29 24.32 3.73
C GLN A 542 -2.26 23.73 4.78
N ASP A 543 -3.55 23.70 4.50
CA ASP A 543 -4.63 23.27 5.39
C ASP A 543 -4.92 21.75 5.33
N MET A 544 -4.05 20.98 4.67
CA MET A 544 -4.22 19.54 4.47
C MET A 544 -4.32 18.74 5.77
N MET A 545 -3.79 19.27 6.89
CA MET A 545 -3.87 18.62 8.19
C MET A 545 -5.30 18.39 8.68
N VAL A 546 -6.26 19.22 8.26
CA VAL A 546 -7.69 19.02 8.57
C VAL A 546 -8.20 17.69 8.02
N LEU A 547 -7.62 17.24 6.90
CA LEU A 547 -7.93 15.99 6.20
C LEU A 547 -7.03 14.82 6.61
N ASN A 548 -6.16 14.97 7.62
CA ASN A 548 -5.37 13.85 8.17
C ASN A 548 -6.20 12.61 8.51
N PRO A 549 -7.44 12.71 9.03
CA PRO A 549 -8.27 11.52 9.20
C PRO A 549 -8.38 10.63 7.96
N ILE A 550 -8.39 11.22 6.76
CA ILE A 550 -8.44 10.50 5.49
C ILE A 550 -7.05 10.18 4.96
N PHE A 551 -6.15 11.16 4.92
CA PHE A 551 -4.88 11.06 4.18
C PHE A 551 -3.66 10.72 5.05
N GLN A 552 -3.73 10.95 6.36
CA GLN A 552 -2.66 10.66 7.30
C GLN A 552 -3.21 10.14 8.65
N PRO A 553 -3.82 8.93 8.68
CA PRO A 553 -4.60 8.46 9.83
C PRO A 553 -3.79 8.36 11.14
N ASP A 554 -2.53 7.96 11.05
CA ASP A 554 -1.57 7.88 12.16
C ASP A 554 -1.16 9.25 12.73
N SER A 555 -1.52 10.35 12.05
CA SER A 555 -1.33 11.74 12.50
C SER A 555 -2.64 12.52 12.59
N SER A 556 -3.79 11.83 12.69
CA SER A 556 -5.11 12.46 12.64
C SER A 556 -5.57 13.11 13.96
N ASP A 557 -4.88 12.81 15.08
CA ASP A 557 -5.21 13.25 16.44
C ASP A 557 -6.69 13.08 16.83
N LEU A 558 -7.39 12.14 16.19
CA LEU A 558 -8.79 11.87 16.46
C LEU A 558 -8.97 11.15 17.80
N PRO A 559 -9.96 11.54 18.63
CA PRO A 559 -10.25 10.85 19.86
C PRO A 559 -10.80 9.45 19.57
N VAL A 560 -10.59 8.54 20.53
CA VAL A 560 -11.27 7.25 20.54
C VAL A 560 -12.79 7.46 20.59
N ASP A 561 -13.52 6.70 19.78
CA ASP A 561 -14.97 6.67 19.77
C ASP A 561 -15.46 5.34 20.35
N PRO A 562 -16.13 5.35 21.53
CA PRO A 562 -16.64 4.14 22.16
C PRO A 562 -17.66 3.37 21.30
N LEU A 563 -18.37 4.04 20.40
CA LEU A 563 -19.39 3.41 19.55
C LEU A 563 -18.78 2.56 18.43
N HIS A 564 -17.66 3.02 17.88
CA HIS A 564 -16.97 2.34 16.78
C HIS A 564 -15.90 1.38 17.28
N SER A 565 -15.23 1.71 18.38
CA SER A 565 -14.19 0.89 18.98
C SER A 565 -14.70 -0.49 19.40
N ILE A 566 -13.83 -1.50 19.33
CA ILE A 566 -14.16 -2.86 19.77
C ILE A 566 -13.57 -3.09 21.15
N PHE A 567 -14.44 -3.24 22.14
CA PHE A 567 -14.10 -3.65 23.50
C PHE A 567 -14.83 -4.95 23.81
N TYR A 568 -14.10 -6.07 23.80
CA TYR A 568 -14.70 -7.40 23.85
C TYR A 568 -14.08 -8.26 24.96
N TRP A 569 -14.91 -8.76 25.86
CA TRP A 569 -14.49 -9.75 26.84
C TRP A 569 -14.43 -11.14 26.21
N ASN A 570 -13.23 -11.68 26.09
CA ASN A 570 -13.05 -13.08 25.72
C ASN A 570 -13.62 -14.01 26.80
N ASN A 571 -13.44 -13.64 28.07
CA ASN A 571 -14.02 -14.32 29.21
C ASN A 571 -14.23 -13.35 30.37
N LYS A 572 -15.36 -13.51 31.08
CA LYS A 572 -15.70 -12.77 32.31
C LYS A 572 -15.62 -13.65 33.58
N ILE A 573 -15.32 -14.94 33.38
CA ILE A 573 -15.10 -15.91 34.46
C ILE A 573 -13.77 -16.64 34.18
N ALA A 574 -12.92 -16.75 35.19
CA ALA A 574 -11.63 -17.45 35.12
C ALA A 574 -11.36 -18.25 36.40
N ILE A 575 -10.34 -19.09 36.41
CA ILE A 575 -9.90 -19.83 37.59
C ILE A 575 -8.81 -19.01 38.28
N ALA A 576 -9.01 -18.72 39.57
CA ALA A 576 -8.04 -18.00 40.40
C ALA A 576 -6.66 -18.68 40.36
N GLY A 577 -5.61 -17.89 40.17
CA GLY A 577 -4.22 -18.34 40.14
C GLY A 577 -3.86 -19.29 38.98
N ARG A 578 -4.66 -19.31 37.90
CA ARG A 578 -4.42 -20.18 36.74
C ARG A 578 -4.50 -19.46 35.40
N ASN A 579 -5.62 -18.82 35.08
CA ASN A 579 -5.82 -18.19 33.78
C ASN A 579 -6.36 -16.76 33.93
N PRO A 580 -6.01 -15.83 33.02
CA PRO A 580 -6.51 -14.48 33.08
C PRO A 580 -7.97 -14.38 32.60
N LEU A 581 -8.64 -13.34 33.03
CA LEU A 581 -9.73 -12.73 32.29
C LEU A 581 -9.12 -11.82 31.22
N ARG A 582 -9.57 -11.96 29.98
CA ARG A 582 -9.00 -11.20 28.86
C ARG A 582 -10.02 -10.25 28.26
N LEU A 583 -9.69 -8.96 28.26
CA LEU A 583 -10.41 -7.90 27.57
C LEU A 583 -9.63 -7.49 26.32
N PHE A 584 -10.23 -7.71 25.15
CA PHE A 584 -9.73 -7.29 23.87
C PHE A 584 -10.08 -5.83 23.59
N ILE A 585 -9.13 -5.10 23.02
CA ILE A 585 -9.21 -3.66 22.73
C ILE A 585 -8.76 -3.41 21.30
N LEU A 586 -9.63 -2.81 20.50
CA LEU A 586 -9.29 -2.16 19.23
C LEU A 586 -9.89 -0.73 19.26
N PRO A 587 -9.06 0.29 19.54
CA PRO A 587 -9.51 1.68 19.57
C PRO A 587 -9.72 2.19 18.15
N LEU A 588 -10.93 2.64 17.85
CA LEU A 588 -11.28 3.28 16.58
C LEU A 588 -11.82 4.68 16.85
N ASN A 589 -11.57 5.62 15.93
CA ASN A 589 -12.24 6.92 15.94
C ASN A 589 -13.65 6.85 15.32
N SER A 590 -14.31 8.00 15.25
CA SER A 590 -15.64 8.16 14.66
C SER A 590 -15.74 7.82 13.17
N LEU A 591 -14.62 7.67 12.47
CA LEU A 591 -14.56 7.20 11.08
C LEU A 591 -14.24 5.70 11.01
N GLY A 592 -14.23 4.99 12.14
CA GLY A 592 -13.90 3.57 12.20
C GLY A 592 -12.42 3.27 11.91
N ARG A 593 -11.52 4.26 11.99
CA ARG A 593 -10.09 4.09 11.75
C ARG A 593 -9.34 3.88 13.07
N PRO A 594 -8.29 3.04 13.10
CA PRO A 594 -7.47 2.86 14.30
C PRO A 594 -6.91 4.16 14.83
N VAL A 595 -6.91 4.33 16.15
CA VAL A 595 -6.30 5.48 16.83
C VAL A 595 -5.45 5.07 18.02
N GLN A 596 -4.52 5.93 18.41
CA GLN A 596 -3.72 5.72 19.61
C GLN A 596 -4.59 5.93 20.87
N ILE A 597 -4.35 5.10 21.89
CA ILE A 597 -4.82 5.35 23.25
C ILE A 597 -3.68 6.00 24.03
N LYS A 598 -3.94 7.12 24.69
CA LYS A 598 -2.96 7.85 25.51
C LYS A 598 -2.96 7.39 26.96
N ASP A 599 -4.13 7.08 27.50
CA ASP A 599 -4.31 6.65 28.88
C ASP A 599 -5.39 5.57 29.00
N ILE A 600 -5.16 4.62 29.92
CA ILE A 600 -6.13 3.60 30.25
C ILE A 600 -6.21 3.41 31.76
N LYS A 601 -7.43 3.44 32.29
CA LYS A 601 -7.69 3.31 33.71
C LYS A 601 -8.74 2.26 33.97
N LEU A 602 -8.32 1.14 34.56
CA LEU A 602 -9.24 0.15 35.08
C LEU A 602 -9.58 0.49 36.53
N ASN A 603 -10.84 0.81 36.79
CA ASN A 603 -11.37 1.09 38.13
C ASN A 603 -11.97 -0.18 38.73
N TYR A 604 -11.49 -0.56 39.91
CA TYR A 604 -11.96 -1.72 40.69
C TYR A 604 -11.73 -1.46 42.19
N ASP A 605 -12.28 -2.31 43.07
CA ASP A 605 -12.00 -2.21 44.51
C ASP A 605 -10.53 -2.54 44.78
N SER A 606 -9.73 -1.51 45.07
CA SER A 606 -8.29 -1.59 45.36
C SER A 606 -7.90 -2.54 46.50
N LYS A 607 -8.85 -2.98 47.33
CA LYS A 607 -8.62 -3.96 48.41
C LYS A 607 -8.58 -5.40 47.90
N LEU A 608 -9.00 -5.65 46.67
CA LEU A 608 -9.01 -6.98 46.07
C LEU A 608 -7.63 -7.31 45.46
N PRO A 609 -7.20 -8.58 45.52
CA PRO A 609 -5.90 -9.01 44.99
C PRO A 609 -5.95 -9.15 43.46
N ILE A 610 -6.20 -8.06 42.75
CA ILE A 610 -6.24 -8.02 41.28
C ILE A 610 -4.90 -7.52 40.73
N GLU A 611 -4.37 -8.26 39.75
CA GLU A 611 -3.20 -7.88 38.99
C GLU A 611 -3.59 -7.63 37.53
N LEU A 612 -2.95 -6.63 36.91
CA LEU A 612 -3.19 -6.26 35.51
C LEU A 612 -1.91 -6.47 34.70
N SER A 613 -2.09 -7.05 33.51
CA SER A 613 -1.03 -7.20 32.52
C SER A 613 -1.53 -6.72 31.16
N PHE A 614 -0.81 -5.78 30.59
CA PHE A 614 -1.01 -5.25 29.24
C PHE A 614 0.35 -4.77 28.70
N PRO A 615 0.50 -4.52 27.39
CA PRO A 615 1.78 -4.07 26.83
C PRO A 615 2.31 -2.84 27.58
N LYS A 616 3.59 -2.86 27.99
CA LYS A 616 4.22 -1.77 28.75
C LYS A 616 4.12 -0.41 28.05
N ASP A 617 4.10 -0.43 26.73
CA ASP A 617 3.82 0.72 25.88
C ASP A 617 2.76 0.28 24.86
N TYR A 618 1.56 0.82 24.99
CA TYR A 618 0.42 0.63 24.08
C TYR A 618 0.14 1.89 23.27
N SER A 619 0.82 3.00 23.56
CA SER A 619 0.57 4.31 22.95
C SER A 619 0.85 4.34 21.44
N PHE A 620 1.66 3.40 20.96
CA PHE A 620 1.96 3.22 19.54
C PHE A 620 1.03 2.24 18.81
N ARG A 621 0.19 1.49 19.54
CA ARG A 621 -0.55 0.37 18.94
C ARG A 621 -1.79 0.86 18.23
N LEU A 622 -1.85 0.56 16.92
CA LEU A 622 -3.07 0.65 16.11
C LEU A 622 -3.69 -0.73 15.84
N LYS A 623 -2.97 -1.82 16.15
CA LYS A 623 -3.50 -3.19 16.11
C LYS A 623 -4.30 -3.49 17.38
N PRO A 624 -5.19 -4.49 17.33
CA PRO A 624 -5.82 -4.97 18.54
C PRO A 624 -4.82 -5.53 19.56
N TRP A 625 -5.11 -5.31 20.83
CA TRP A 625 -4.33 -5.80 21.97
C TRP A 625 -5.27 -6.19 23.11
N PHE A 626 -4.72 -6.64 24.23
CA PHE A 626 -5.53 -7.11 25.35
C PHE A 626 -5.01 -6.64 26.70
N ILE A 627 -5.96 -6.49 27.63
CA ILE A 627 -5.72 -6.43 29.07
C ILE A 627 -6.03 -7.79 29.64
N ASP A 628 -5.02 -8.39 30.26
CA ASP A 628 -5.17 -9.55 31.11
C ASP A 628 -5.36 -9.10 32.56
N ILE A 629 -6.43 -9.59 33.18
CA ILE A 629 -6.72 -9.41 34.59
C ILE A 629 -6.54 -10.76 35.26
N THR A 630 -5.75 -10.80 36.34
CA THR A 630 -5.52 -12.00 37.13
C THR A 630 -5.84 -11.76 38.60
N SER A 631 -6.20 -12.83 39.30
CA SER A 631 -6.32 -12.83 40.76
C SER A 631 -5.81 -14.16 41.30
N PRO A 632 -4.96 -14.17 42.34
CA PRO A 632 -4.55 -15.41 43.00
C PRO A 632 -5.68 -16.01 43.84
N GLU A 633 -6.67 -15.21 44.23
CA GLU A 633 -7.78 -15.62 45.09
C GLU A 633 -9.13 -15.62 44.36
N PRO A 634 -10.09 -16.46 44.79
CA PRO A 634 -11.44 -16.43 44.26
C PRO A 634 -12.16 -15.13 44.66
N ILE A 635 -12.57 -14.34 43.68
CA ILE A 635 -13.23 -13.06 43.89
C ILE A 635 -14.40 -12.92 42.92
N ASN A 636 -15.38 -12.11 43.29
CA ASN A 636 -16.49 -11.71 42.42
C ASN A 636 -16.71 -10.22 42.64
N THR A 637 -16.44 -9.43 41.61
CA THR A 637 -16.40 -7.96 41.72
C THR A 637 -16.87 -7.31 40.42
N GLN A 638 -16.88 -5.98 40.42
CA GLN A 638 -17.15 -5.17 39.24
C GLN A 638 -15.91 -4.38 38.86
N VAL A 639 -15.70 -4.24 37.54
CA VAL A 639 -14.65 -3.41 36.96
C VAL A 639 -15.25 -2.40 35.99
N SER A 640 -14.68 -1.21 35.95
CA SER A 640 -14.97 -0.20 34.93
C SER A 640 -13.69 0.13 34.19
N LEU A 641 -13.78 0.41 32.90
CA LEU A 641 -12.66 0.81 32.06
C LEU A 641 -12.90 2.21 31.53
N ASP A 642 -12.01 3.13 31.85
CA ASP A 642 -11.92 4.42 31.21
C ASP A 642 -10.71 4.43 30.24
N VAL A 643 -10.91 4.97 29.04
CA VAL A 643 -9.89 5.11 27.98
C VAL A 643 -9.86 6.57 27.57
N ASP A 644 -8.70 7.22 27.68
CA ASP A 644 -8.54 8.66 27.40
C ASP A 644 -9.57 9.54 28.12
N GLY A 645 -9.94 9.17 29.36
CA GLY A 645 -10.96 9.84 30.15
C GLY A 645 -12.42 9.54 29.76
N LEU A 646 -12.65 8.73 28.73
CA LEU A 646 -13.99 8.27 28.33
C LEU A 646 -14.32 6.95 29.01
N SER A 647 -15.48 6.89 29.67
CA SER A 647 -15.92 5.66 30.33
C SER A 647 -16.50 4.68 29.32
N ILE A 648 -15.71 3.65 29.00
CA ILE A 648 -16.00 2.64 27.97
C ILE A 648 -16.82 1.49 28.54
N ILE A 649 -16.37 0.94 29.67
CA ILE A 649 -17.02 -0.20 30.36
C ILE A 649 -17.41 0.28 31.74
N LYS A 650 -18.67 0.07 32.13
CA LYS A 650 -19.20 0.48 33.43
C LYS A 650 -19.69 -0.71 34.24
N ASN A 651 -19.13 -0.88 35.42
CA ASN A 651 -19.55 -1.84 36.45
C ASN A 651 -19.73 -3.27 35.91
N GLU A 652 -18.84 -3.68 35.01
CA GLU A 652 -18.89 -5.00 34.40
C GLU A 652 -18.50 -6.06 35.42
N ARG A 653 -19.34 -7.09 35.54
CA ARG A 653 -19.13 -8.13 36.55
C ARG A 653 -18.09 -9.13 36.07
N ILE A 654 -17.09 -9.36 36.90
CA ILE A 654 -16.04 -10.35 36.69
C ILE A 654 -15.92 -11.31 37.87
N GLU A 655 -15.52 -12.55 37.60
CA GLU A 655 -15.42 -13.59 38.62
C GLU A 655 -14.19 -14.49 38.43
N PHE A 656 -13.44 -14.68 39.51
CA PHE A 656 -12.45 -15.73 39.64
C PHE A 656 -13.01 -16.82 40.55
N VAL A 657 -13.19 -18.02 40.00
CA VAL A 657 -13.66 -19.18 40.77
C VAL A 657 -12.49 -19.94 41.38
N PRO A 658 -12.69 -20.68 42.48
CA PRO A 658 -11.65 -21.52 43.05
C PRO A 658 -11.12 -22.56 42.08
N ASP A 659 -9.81 -22.82 42.13
CA ASP A 659 -9.22 -23.98 41.47
C ASP A 659 -9.61 -25.24 42.25
N CYS A 660 -10.68 -25.91 41.80
CA CYS A 660 -11.19 -27.10 42.48
C CYS A 660 -10.21 -28.29 42.48
N LYS A 661 -9.16 -28.26 41.63
CA LYS A 661 -8.09 -29.27 41.68
C LYS A 661 -7.17 -29.03 42.87
N LYS A 662 -6.89 -27.76 43.19
CA LYS A 662 -6.05 -27.38 44.35
C LYS A 662 -6.85 -27.31 45.65
N ASN A 663 -8.14 -26.98 45.59
CA ASN A 663 -8.96 -26.72 46.78
C ASN A 663 -10.38 -27.34 46.68
N ALA A 664 -10.44 -28.67 46.59
CA ALA A 664 -11.68 -29.43 46.37
C ALA A 664 -12.77 -29.13 47.41
N TRP A 665 -12.39 -28.95 48.68
CA TRP A 665 -13.32 -28.69 49.79
C TRP A 665 -14.13 -27.40 49.60
N GLN A 666 -13.50 -26.35 49.05
CA GLN A 666 -14.15 -25.07 48.77
C GLN A 666 -15.22 -25.20 47.67
N CYS A 667 -15.03 -26.11 46.72
CA CYS A 667 -15.97 -26.39 45.64
C CYS A 667 -17.10 -27.34 46.05
N ILE A 668 -16.84 -28.27 46.97
CA ILE A 668 -17.87 -29.17 47.54
C ILE A 668 -18.88 -28.37 48.37
N LYS A 669 -18.42 -27.39 49.16
CA LYS A 669 -19.29 -26.51 49.96
C LYS A 669 -20.20 -25.60 49.13
N LYS A 670 -19.82 -25.30 47.88
CA LYS A 670 -20.58 -24.45 46.96
C LYS A 670 -20.62 -25.13 45.58
N PRO A 671 -21.58 -26.04 45.34
CA PRO A 671 -21.66 -26.83 44.09
C PRO A 671 -21.61 -25.99 42.81
N ILE A 672 -22.10 -24.74 42.86
CA ILE A 672 -22.02 -23.79 41.75
C ILE A 672 -20.58 -23.49 41.30
N ASN A 673 -19.61 -23.47 42.23
CA ASN A 673 -18.20 -23.25 41.92
C ASN A 673 -17.61 -24.43 41.15
N LEU A 674 -18.00 -25.65 41.51
CA LEU A 674 -17.60 -26.86 40.79
C LEU A 674 -18.15 -26.86 39.36
N ILE A 675 -19.43 -26.48 39.18
CA ILE A 675 -20.05 -26.37 37.86
C ILE A 675 -19.32 -25.32 37.00
N LYS A 676 -19.03 -24.14 37.55
CA LYS A 676 -18.30 -23.08 36.83
C LYS A 676 -16.87 -23.51 36.48
N TYR A 677 -16.15 -24.12 37.41
CA TYR A 677 -14.80 -24.67 37.18
C TYR A 677 -14.79 -25.69 36.04
N ILE A 678 -15.73 -26.65 36.05
CA ILE A 678 -15.88 -27.65 34.97
C ILE A 678 -16.22 -26.97 33.64
N LYS A 679 -17.13 -25.99 33.64
CA LYS A 679 -17.51 -25.25 32.43
C LYS A 679 -16.32 -24.52 31.80
N ILE A 680 -15.45 -23.92 32.62
CA ILE A 680 -14.21 -23.27 32.13
C ILE A 680 -13.29 -24.30 31.49
N LEU A 681 -13.05 -25.45 32.14
CA LEU A 681 -12.20 -26.51 31.59
C LEU A 681 -12.72 -27.08 30.26
N ILE A 682 -14.04 -27.26 30.13
CA ILE A 682 -14.66 -27.72 28.88
C ILE A 682 -14.46 -26.66 27.79
N GLY A 683 -14.67 -25.38 28.12
CA GLY A 683 -14.42 -24.27 27.20
C GLY A 683 -12.97 -24.24 26.69
N GLU A 684 -11.99 -24.37 27.58
CA GLU A 684 -10.57 -24.46 27.22
C GLU A 684 -10.29 -25.61 26.23
N LYS A 685 -10.85 -26.80 26.49
CA LYS A 685 -10.68 -27.96 25.60
C LYS A 685 -11.33 -27.75 24.24
N ILE A 686 -12.51 -27.14 24.18
CA ILE A 686 -13.18 -26.84 22.90
C ILE A 686 -12.35 -25.85 22.08
N VAL A 687 -11.82 -24.79 22.70
CA VAL A 687 -10.93 -23.82 22.03
C VAL A 687 -9.66 -24.51 21.52
N LEU A 688 -9.04 -25.37 22.34
CA LEU A 688 -7.87 -26.13 21.94
C LEU A 688 -8.16 -27.04 20.73
N ILE A 689 -9.28 -27.78 20.76
CA ILE A 689 -9.72 -28.65 19.66
C ILE A 689 -9.97 -27.81 18.40
N LEU A 690 -10.65 -26.67 18.51
CA LEU A 690 -10.88 -25.77 17.38
C LEU A 690 -9.56 -25.21 16.83
N SER A 691 -8.60 -24.83 17.68
CA SER A 691 -7.28 -24.38 17.23
C SER A 691 -6.47 -25.48 16.55
N ILE A 692 -6.57 -26.73 17.02
CA ILE A 692 -5.94 -27.89 16.39
C ILE A 692 -6.58 -28.16 15.03
N ILE A 693 -7.91 -28.10 14.93
CA ILE A 693 -8.63 -28.26 13.66
C ILE A 693 -8.27 -27.13 12.69
N GLN A 694 -8.13 -25.89 13.17
CA GLN A 694 -7.75 -24.75 12.36
C GLN A 694 -6.29 -24.84 11.89
N ASN A 695 -5.38 -25.25 12.76
CA ASN A 695 -3.98 -25.51 12.43
C ASN A 695 -3.81 -26.72 11.49
N MET A 696 -4.62 -27.77 11.65
CA MET A 696 -4.69 -28.90 10.73
C MET A 696 -5.24 -28.49 9.37
N LYS A 697 -6.22 -27.59 9.31
CA LYS A 697 -6.71 -27.02 8.04
C LYS A 697 -5.66 -26.17 7.37
N SER A 698 -4.86 -25.39 8.11
CA SER A 698 -3.73 -24.65 7.51
C SER A 698 -2.58 -25.56 7.07
N SER A 699 -2.35 -26.70 7.74
CA SER A 699 -1.33 -27.68 7.34
C SER A 699 -1.77 -28.62 6.21
N LEU A 700 -3.08 -28.84 6.04
CA LEU A 700 -3.65 -29.60 4.92
C LEU A 700 -3.86 -28.74 3.65
N VAL A 701 -3.60 -27.43 3.74
CA VAL A 701 -3.59 -26.48 2.62
C VAL A 701 -2.16 -26.04 2.25
N ASN A 702 -1.14 -26.59 2.92
CA ASN A 702 0.28 -26.42 2.56
C ASN A 702 0.79 -27.58 1.69
#